data_AF-A0AAD9R2X7-F1
#
_entry.id   AF-A0AAD9R2X7-F1
#
_cell.length_a   1.000
_cell.length_b   1.000
_cell.length_c   1.000
_cell.angle_alpha   90.00
_cell.angle_beta   90.00
_cell.angle_gamma   90.00
#
_symmetry.space_group_name_H-M   'P 1'
#
loop_
_entity.id
_entity.type
_entity.pdbx_description
1 polymer ?
#
loop_
_entity_poly.entity_id
_entity_poly.type
_entity_poly.pdbx_seq_one_letter_code
_entity_poly.pdbx_strand_id
1 'polypeptide(L)'
;MAASKTASSFHSMPYRNSTYVANHGNNASSDVTPDLHLKMSKKIAQLTKVIYALNTKNDEHENALENMKVTHEEEMQQLIAETKEKMNYFKSRISAVSEQKQKIEVLESHLAQERLRREEALVEFEKFKQRNEDQESQLKSEFSDKLLSMSKELLAAKKQFEERLKDFQATRKILEENRDKTVGELTSKHHHEMDQLMKAHRVRYDELLTEKQKVEKEFEQKLALVTTSDEIAAEERRKIELEYEEKVEKLRAFYEHELAASKTLHESSKETKLKEWENREKSLKSEFLRQERILKERISELLNQLSDGEQQMSVLRIQLKELESKLQGKEGDSSNLAKQLEDSRHECAKALRSLRDTENDLTVSKKRSEEQETEIARQSNGYKSASIDIAIAGLKAANLQISKLGAINLTQETTIKELKANITSLQSKLNKLEKEHDELGETLSSHTLQADSESKRFQQEIEKLTREKADLERKYNTELIRASEQSSSKELLLRKELDEVTEKLKQEHQKELSDMKAKLGAEHKGQIISLQEEFEQKLSLTEKGLVEKSGQELERLRDEKNEVIAQFEGHCSDLKSKLESSRVEVERLEKLVHDSENGLGSASLHIDSLNQALSEKKEELLKVKNELKEAGKKYAKSLDEIYKLQTLHANQLKDAEIDTNARLESLANQLDTKWSDRLRDECSQLRSQLNEQHREENRVSLEELTIMKDLQKEELRAELQSKIDALKNTVSEARSDLEKATRNASTKELDLKKELDMKQRHMEEQMAALTEQHNKHLEELIEHQSDEIKKLEALKDEEMKNREEKLKKDHREEMTSQLQANKLTIDAVKSQAQQKLLNDIEELTVQHENDQESMRNELLRVQQEEMQRLHQEFELQLASMRLQLQRANEAHTREETEHQNQMEELRQEIEQRQCQINELDEEISQVKDNAGQLQRELQAKGQEILTIRREANAQIRKREEDLAKAHQLEVDSVVADHLRETQGLLTEFNRSKELLSDKISALQLMLEEAEEKFRSRQSRPEDLEVIEQLKRALAERELDMKKLVDDKRYFQMELLNRETNFNKVFKAAPNIGVINPLQAKTKPGKDGIRQSKSLVMNTSSRLDPIPNMPLHEKRLNNSRPLPPTPPKDPPPHRKTSVY
;
A
#
# COMPACT_ATOMS: atom_id res chain seq x y z
N MET A 1 23.23 -35.30 60.88
CA MET A 1 22.65 -36.22 61.89
C MET A 1 23.44 -37.53 61.86
N ALA A 2 23.51 -38.28 62.97
CA ALA A 2 24.11 -39.64 63.12
C ALA A 2 25.58 -39.81 62.63
N ALA A 3 26.62 -40.19 63.40
CA ALA A 3 26.82 -40.77 64.73
C ALA A 3 26.85 -42.32 64.88
N SER A 4 28.07 -42.82 65.17
CA SER A 4 28.42 -43.84 66.20
C SER A 4 28.76 -45.30 65.80
N LYS A 5 29.69 -45.90 66.59
CA LYS A 5 30.06 -47.34 66.77
C LYS A 5 30.94 -48.01 65.69
N THR A 6 31.90 -48.93 65.97
CA THR A 6 32.48 -49.48 67.25
C THR A 6 33.86 -50.19 67.06
N ALA A 7 34.67 -50.26 68.15
CA ALA A 7 35.58 -51.33 68.68
C ALA A 7 36.01 -52.57 67.82
N SER A 8 37.15 -53.28 67.99
CA SER A 8 38.33 -53.30 68.93
C SER A 8 39.52 -54.09 68.28
N SER A 9 40.76 -54.27 68.82
CA SER A 9 41.13 -55.22 69.91
C SER A 9 42.68 -55.39 70.13
N PHE A 10 43.17 -55.33 71.38
CA PHE A 10 44.35 -56.00 72.03
C PHE A 10 45.84 -55.80 71.55
N HIS A 11 46.72 -55.23 72.40
CA HIS A 11 47.81 -55.84 73.27
C HIS A 11 49.18 -56.12 72.56
N SER A 12 50.41 -56.08 73.14
CA SER A 12 51.01 -55.96 74.52
C SER A 12 52.47 -55.42 74.39
N MET A 13 52.95 -54.35 75.07
CA MET A 13 53.51 -54.22 76.46
C MET A 13 54.84 -55.00 76.75
N PRO A 14 55.78 -54.57 77.65
CA PRO A 14 56.02 -53.24 78.27
C PRO A 14 57.54 -52.82 78.46
N TYR A 15 57.78 -51.64 79.05
CA TYR A 15 59.09 -51.15 79.58
C TYR A 15 59.41 -51.66 81.01
N ARG A 16 60.69 -51.74 81.42
CA ARG A 16 61.12 -51.60 82.84
C ARG A 16 62.61 -51.25 83.03
N ASN A 17 62.90 -50.28 83.89
CA ASN A 17 64.26 -49.98 84.40
C ASN A 17 64.63 -50.87 85.60
N SER A 18 65.93 -51.10 85.86
CA SER A 18 66.60 -50.59 87.08
C SER A 18 68.10 -50.95 87.20
N THR A 19 68.87 -49.91 87.52
CA THR A 19 70.18 -49.78 88.20
C THR A 19 70.83 -51.00 88.88
N TYR A 20 72.15 -51.13 88.68
CA TYR A 20 73.08 -51.90 89.55
C TYR A 20 73.23 -51.26 90.94
N VAL A 21 73.53 -52.08 91.97
CA VAL A 21 74.13 -51.61 93.23
C VAL A 21 75.34 -52.49 93.52
N ALA A 22 76.47 -51.86 93.88
CA ALA A 22 77.74 -52.55 94.13
C ALA A 22 77.83 -53.12 95.55
N ASN A 23 78.73 -54.08 95.77
CA ASN A 23 79.26 -54.38 97.10
C ASN A 23 80.75 -54.78 97.01
N HIS A 24 81.54 -54.47 98.04
CA HIS A 24 82.99 -54.64 98.05
C HIS A 24 83.53 -54.89 99.47
N GLY A 25 84.54 -55.74 99.58
CA GLY A 25 85.25 -56.04 100.83
C GLY A 25 84.77 -57.32 101.56
N ASN A 26 85.62 -57.99 102.34
CA ASN A 26 87.06 -57.75 102.54
C ASN A 26 87.82 -58.99 103.08
N ASN A 27 89.15 -58.94 103.01
CA ASN A 27 90.15 -59.88 103.56
C ASN A 27 90.23 -61.28 102.88
N ALA A 28 91.36 -62.00 102.91
CA ALA A 28 92.60 -61.79 103.67
C ALA A 28 93.89 -61.90 102.80
N SER A 29 95.03 -61.63 103.43
CA SER A 29 96.36 -61.45 102.82
C SER A 29 97.13 -62.73 102.47
N SER A 30 97.88 -62.69 101.37
CA SER A 30 99.09 -63.49 101.14
C SER A 30 100.13 -62.64 100.43
N ASP A 31 101.35 -62.55 100.95
CA ASP A 31 102.35 -61.57 100.50
C ASP A 31 102.83 -61.81 99.05
N VAL A 32 102.57 -60.84 98.18
CA VAL A 32 103.11 -60.77 96.81
C VAL A 32 104.13 -59.63 96.76
N THR A 33 105.36 -59.93 96.36
CA THR A 33 106.45 -58.94 96.38
C THR A 33 106.16 -57.72 95.49
N PRO A 34 106.53 -56.49 95.91
CA PRO A 34 106.12 -55.26 95.23
C PRO A 34 106.46 -55.17 93.73
N ASP A 35 107.58 -55.76 93.31
CA ASP A 35 108.01 -55.76 91.90
C ASP A 35 107.10 -56.64 91.01
N LEU A 36 106.63 -57.79 91.52
CA LEU A 36 105.66 -58.61 90.78
C LEU A 36 104.30 -57.91 90.70
N HIS A 37 103.85 -57.29 91.80
CA HIS A 37 102.63 -56.48 91.78
C HIS A 37 102.77 -55.31 90.78
N LEU A 38 103.87 -54.57 90.79
CA LEU A 38 104.12 -53.46 89.84
C LEU A 38 104.16 -53.94 88.37
N LYS A 39 104.76 -55.10 88.09
CA LYS A 39 104.80 -55.69 86.75
C LYS A 39 103.41 -56.14 86.29
N MET A 40 102.62 -56.77 87.17
CA MET A 40 101.22 -57.09 86.89
C MET A 40 100.37 -55.83 86.71
N SER A 41 100.45 -54.83 87.60
CA SER A 41 99.71 -53.57 87.48
C SER A 41 100.06 -52.82 86.20
N LYS A 42 101.33 -52.77 85.79
CA LYS A 42 101.73 -52.20 84.48
C LYS A 42 101.11 -52.97 83.32
N LYS A 43 101.13 -54.30 83.35
CA LYS A 43 100.59 -55.14 82.25
C LYS A 43 99.06 -55.13 82.20
N ILE A 44 98.40 -55.06 83.36
CA ILE A 44 96.96 -54.80 83.50
C ILE A 44 96.65 -53.41 82.94
N ALA A 45 97.33 -52.34 83.37
CA ALA A 45 97.08 -50.99 82.85
C ALA A 45 97.33 -50.87 81.33
N GLN A 46 98.33 -51.59 80.81
CA GLN A 46 98.61 -51.64 79.37
C GLN A 46 97.52 -52.41 78.60
N LEU A 47 97.04 -53.54 79.14
CA LEU A 47 95.89 -54.26 78.60
C LEU A 47 94.60 -53.43 78.71
N THR A 48 94.32 -52.79 79.84
CA THR A 48 93.17 -51.89 80.04
C THR A 48 93.21 -50.71 79.06
N LYS A 49 94.38 -50.13 78.78
CA LYS A 49 94.53 -49.08 77.78
C LYS A 49 94.28 -49.58 76.35
N VAL A 50 94.70 -50.81 76.03
CA VAL A 50 94.43 -51.45 74.73
C VAL A 50 92.96 -51.84 74.60
N ILE A 51 92.34 -52.40 75.64
CA ILE A 51 90.90 -52.72 75.69
C ILE A 51 90.07 -51.44 75.59
N TYR A 52 90.43 -50.37 76.31
CA TYR A 52 89.74 -49.08 76.18
C TYR A 52 89.89 -48.52 74.75
N ALA A 53 91.09 -48.52 74.17
CA ALA A 53 91.29 -48.04 72.80
C ALA A 53 90.59 -48.91 71.74
N LEU A 54 90.49 -50.23 71.95
CA LEU A 54 89.73 -51.13 71.09
C LEU A 54 88.23 -50.94 71.25
N ASN A 55 87.73 -50.81 72.48
CA ASN A 55 86.31 -50.58 72.77
C ASN A 55 85.89 -49.21 72.23
N THR A 56 86.57 -48.11 72.56
CA THR A 56 86.27 -46.79 71.99
C THR A 56 86.30 -46.80 70.46
N LYS A 57 87.24 -47.53 69.84
CA LYS A 57 87.25 -47.69 68.37
C LYS A 57 86.10 -48.57 67.85
N ASN A 58 85.66 -49.56 68.61
CA ASN A 58 84.50 -50.38 68.28
C ASN A 58 83.20 -49.58 68.46
N ASP A 59 83.08 -48.79 69.52
CA ASP A 59 82.01 -47.83 69.76
C ASP A 59 81.97 -46.77 68.64
N GLU A 60 83.12 -46.25 68.21
CA GLU A 60 83.25 -45.36 67.03
C GLU A 60 82.76 -46.06 65.74
N HIS A 61 83.11 -47.34 65.54
CA HIS A 61 82.66 -48.11 64.38
C HIS A 61 81.17 -48.46 64.44
N GLU A 62 80.61 -48.77 65.62
CA GLU A 62 79.19 -49.04 65.81
C GLU A 62 78.36 -47.75 65.65
N ASN A 63 78.81 -46.62 66.21
CA ASN A 63 78.18 -45.31 65.97
C ASN A 63 78.28 -44.90 64.49
N ALA A 64 79.40 -45.17 63.80
CA ALA A 64 79.50 -44.92 62.36
C ALA A 64 78.55 -45.80 61.54
N LEU A 65 78.42 -47.08 61.89
CA LEU A 65 77.46 -47.99 61.26
C LEU A 65 76.01 -47.59 61.54
N GLU A 66 75.69 -47.16 62.76
CA GLU A 66 74.33 -46.73 63.12
C GLU A 66 73.96 -45.42 62.40
N ASN A 67 74.87 -44.44 62.37
CA ASN A 67 74.67 -43.22 61.58
C ASN A 67 74.45 -43.54 60.09
N MET A 68 75.22 -44.48 59.51
CA MET A 68 75.01 -44.93 58.13
C MET A 68 73.69 -45.66 57.90
N LYS A 69 73.14 -46.37 58.90
CA LYS A 69 71.77 -46.92 58.81
C LYS A 69 70.74 -45.81 58.84
N VAL A 70 70.88 -44.85 59.76
CA VAL A 70 69.94 -43.73 59.93
C VAL A 70 69.90 -42.88 58.67
N THR A 71 71.05 -42.50 58.09
CA THR A 71 71.04 -41.74 56.84
C THR A 71 70.46 -42.54 55.67
N HIS A 72 70.76 -43.85 55.55
CA HIS A 72 70.12 -44.70 54.54
C HIS A 72 68.60 -44.84 54.75
N GLU A 73 68.13 -44.85 56.00
CA GLU A 73 66.69 -44.91 56.32
C GLU A 73 66.00 -43.56 56.05
N GLU A 74 66.64 -42.44 56.37
CA GLU A 74 66.19 -41.09 55.99
C GLU A 74 66.14 -40.91 54.46
N GLU A 75 67.16 -41.36 53.74
CA GLU A 75 67.19 -41.36 52.25
C GLU A 75 66.07 -42.23 51.67
N MET A 76 65.82 -43.44 52.23
CA MET A 76 64.69 -44.27 51.81
C MET A 76 63.34 -43.60 52.11
N GLN A 77 63.17 -42.97 53.27
CA GLN A 77 61.95 -42.25 53.63
C GLN A 77 61.71 -41.05 52.71
N GLN A 78 62.76 -40.28 52.38
CA GLN A 78 62.68 -39.19 51.40
C GLN A 78 62.32 -39.71 50.00
N LEU A 79 62.98 -40.78 49.53
CA LEU A 79 62.69 -41.38 48.22
C LEU A 79 61.23 -41.86 48.13
N ILE A 80 60.70 -42.45 49.20
CA ILE A 80 59.29 -42.85 49.31
C ILE A 80 58.36 -41.63 49.32
N ALA A 81 58.71 -40.57 50.04
CA ALA A 81 57.93 -39.33 50.09
C ALA A 81 57.85 -38.64 48.72
N GLU A 82 59.00 -38.44 48.05
CA GLU A 82 59.07 -37.89 46.70
C GLU A 82 58.31 -38.76 45.68
N THR A 83 58.45 -40.09 45.76
CA THR A 83 57.74 -41.01 44.87
C THR A 83 56.22 -40.93 45.08
N LYS A 84 55.78 -40.79 46.33
CA LYS A 84 54.36 -40.60 46.70
C LYS A 84 53.83 -39.25 46.24
N GLU A 85 54.62 -38.18 46.31
CA GLU A 85 54.25 -36.86 45.79
C GLU A 85 54.14 -36.89 44.26
N LYS A 86 55.14 -37.43 43.56
CA LYS A 86 55.13 -37.62 42.09
C LYS A 86 53.93 -38.47 41.66
N MET A 87 53.62 -39.56 42.38
CA MET A 87 52.43 -40.40 42.17
C MET A 87 51.12 -39.60 42.34
N ASN A 88 51.01 -38.80 43.40
CA ASN A 88 49.85 -37.94 43.64
C ASN A 88 49.69 -36.86 42.55
N TYR A 89 50.78 -36.24 42.11
CA TYR A 89 50.78 -35.27 41.01
C TYR A 89 50.25 -35.90 39.72
N PHE A 90 50.76 -37.08 39.32
CA PHE A 90 50.27 -37.78 38.14
C PHE A 90 48.80 -38.20 38.29
N LYS A 91 48.39 -38.66 39.48
CA LYS A 91 46.99 -39.02 39.74
C LYS A 91 46.05 -37.81 39.59
N SER A 92 46.37 -36.68 40.20
CA SER A 92 45.59 -35.43 40.06
C SER A 92 45.56 -34.93 38.62
N ARG A 93 46.68 -35.04 37.88
CA ARG A 93 46.75 -34.66 36.47
C ARG A 93 45.95 -35.59 35.55
N ILE A 94 45.87 -36.89 35.87
CA ILE A 94 45.01 -37.85 35.18
C ILE A 94 43.52 -37.56 35.47
N SER A 95 43.15 -37.26 36.72
CA SER A 95 41.79 -36.83 37.07
C SER A 95 41.37 -35.58 36.30
N ALA A 96 42.20 -34.52 36.30
CA ALA A 96 41.91 -33.29 35.57
C ALA A 96 41.77 -33.52 34.05
N VAL A 97 42.59 -34.39 33.44
CA VAL A 97 42.44 -34.77 32.02
C VAL A 97 41.18 -35.59 31.78
N SER A 98 40.75 -36.44 32.73
CA SER A 98 39.50 -37.18 32.65
C SER A 98 38.27 -36.26 32.72
N GLU A 99 38.28 -35.30 33.64
CA GLU A 99 37.24 -34.27 33.78
C GLU A 99 37.16 -33.37 32.54
N GLN A 100 38.30 -32.98 31.98
CA GLN A 100 38.36 -32.24 30.71
C GLN A 100 37.79 -33.04 29.54
N LYS A 101 38.09 -34.35 29.44
CA LYS A 101 37.51 -35.22 28.41
C LYS A 101 35.99 -35.34 28.54
N GLN A 102 35.47 -35.59 29.74
CA GLN A 102 34.03 -35.63 29.99
C GLN A 102 33.36 -34.30 29.66
N LYS A 103 34.00 -33.16 29.97
CA LYS A 103 33.48 -31.84 29.61
C LYS A 103 33.48 -31.60 28.10
N ILE A 104 34.48 -32.08 27.36
CA ILE A 104 34.50 -32.05 25.90
C ILE A 104 33.38 -32.91 25.32
N GLU A 105 33.24 -34.16 25.77
CA GLU A 105 32.20 -35.09 25.33
C GLU A 105 30.78 -34.55 25.54
N VAL A 106 30.51 -33.90 26.69
CA VAL A 106 29.23 -33.22 26.96
C VAL A 106 29.01 -32.00 26.05
N LEU A 107 30.07 -31.21 25.77
CA LEU A 107 29.97 -30.06 24.86
C LEU A 107 29.77 -30.50 23.40
N GLU A 108 30.44 -31.56 22.96
CA GLU A 108 30.26 -32.16 21.62
C GLU A 108 28.84 -32.74 21.47
N SER A 109 28.32 -33.40 22.51
CA SER A 109 26.93 -33.88 22.56
C SER A 109 25.91 -32.74 22.46
N HIS A 110 26.09 -31.66 23.22
CA HIS A 110 25.23 -30.48 23.15
C HIS A 110 25.33 -29.78 21.79
N LEU A 111 26.52 -29.70 21.19
CA LEU A 111 26.73 -29.08 19.88
C LEU A 111 26.10 -29.93 18.76
N ALA A 112 26.14 -31.27 18.87
CA ALA A 112 25.40 -32.17 17.99
C ALA A 112 23.88 -32.00 18.13
N GLN A 113 23.35 -31.86 19.36
CA GLN A 113 21.92 -31.63 19.58
C GLN A 113 21.45 -30.27 19.02
N GLU A 114 22.26 -29.21 19.14
CA GLU A 114 21.97 -27.89 18.57
C GLU A 114 22.15 -27.80 17.05
N ARG A 115 22.91 -28.73 16.45
CA ARG A 115 22.90 -28.95 15.00
C ARG A 115 21.61 -29.63 14.56
N LEU A 116 21.22 -30.73 15.22
CA LEU A 116 19.99 -31.46 14.93
C LEU A 116 18.76 -30.55 15.03
N ARG A 117 18.59 -29.81 16.14
CA ARG A 117 17.49 -28.83 16.32
C ARG A 117 17.42 -27.76 15.22
N ARG A 118 18.59 -27.31 14.73
CA ARG A 118 18.66 -26.33 13.64
C ARG A 118 18.31 -26.94 12.28
N GLU A 119 18.71 -28.18 12.04
CA GLU A 119 18.34 -28.95 10.85
C GLU A 119 16.83 -29.28 10.84
N GLU A 120 16.29 -29.70 11.97
CA GLU A 120 14.84 -29.89 12.20
C GLU A 120 14.07 -28.58 11.92
N ALA A 121 14.49 -27.45 12.51
CA ALA A 121 13.85 -26.16 12.30
C ALA A 121 13.94 -25.65 10.84
N LEU A 122 15.06 -25.90 10.15
CA LEU A 122 15.20 -25.59 8.71
C LEU A 122 14.26 -26.44 7.86
N VAL A 123 14.15 -27.74 8.16
CA VAL A 123 13.23 -28.66 7.48
C VAL A 123 11.76 -28.31 7.77
N GLU A 124 11.42 -27.83 8.95
CA GLU A 124 10.07 -27.30 9.24
C GLU A 124 9.79 -25.98 8.53
N PHE A 125 10.76 -25.07 8.46
CA PHE A 125 10.66 -23.82 7.70
C PHE A 125 10.50 -24.07 6.20
N GLU A 126 11.24 -25.03 5.63
CA GLU A 126 11.13 -25.38 4.21
C GLU A 126 9.78 -26.05 3.88
N LYS A 127 9.26 -26.91 4.77
CA LYS A 127 7.88 -27.43 4.69
C LYS A 127 6.82 -26.32 4.83
N PHE A 128 7.04 -25.32 5.67
CA PHE A 128 6.15 -24.16 5.80
C PHE A 128 6.16 -23.33 4.51
N LYS A 129 7.34 -23.03 3.96
CA LYS A 129 7.51 -22.33 2.69
C LYS A 129 6.77 -23.06 1.55
N GLN A 130 6.97 -24.37 1.40
CA GLN A 130 6.27 -25.17 0.38
C GLN A 130 4.75 -25.08 0.51
N ARG A 131 4.19 -25.20 1.73
CA ARG A 131 2.74 -25.04 1.95
C ARG A 131 2.24 -23.65 1.58
N ASN A 132 3.03 -22.60 1.83
CA ASN A 132 2.66 -21.24 1.48
C ASN A 132 2.72 -21.04 -0.06
N GLU A 133 3.72 -21.59 -0.74
CA GLU A 133 3.84 -21.59 -2.21
C GLU A 133 2.69 -22.38 -2.87
N ASP A 134 2.28 -23.52 -2.30
CA ASP A 134 1.11 -24.31 -2.70
C ASP A 134 -0.19 -23.52 -2.50
N GLN A 135 -0.37 -22.88 -1.33
CA GLN A 135 -1.56 -22.07 -1.03
C GLN A 135 -1.67 -20.83 -1.92
N GLU A 136 -0.57 -20.14 -2.18
CA GLU A 136 -0.52 -19.00 -3.10
C GLU A 136 -0.83 -19.45 -4.54
N SER A 137 -0.37 -20.63 -4.95
CA SER A 137 -0.66 -21.23 -6.26
C SER A 137 -2.12 -21.66 -6.38
N GLN A 138 -2.71 -22.25 -5.34
CA GLN A 138 -4.14 -22.59 -5.28
C GLN A 138 -4.99 -21.32 -5.37
N LEU A 139 -4.70 -20.29 -4.57
CA LEU A 139 -5.38 -19.00 -4.63
C LEU A 139 -5.28 -18.37 -6.03
N LYS A 140 -4.09 -18.38 -6.66
CA LYS A 140 -3.92 -17.90 -8.05
C LYS A 140 -4.78 -18.69 -9.05
N SER A 141 -4.90 -20.01 -8.89
CA SER A 141 -5.80 -20.83 -9.72
C SER A 141 -7.26 -20.48 -9.48
N GLU A 142 -7.72 -20.44 -8.21
CA GLU A 142 -9.10 -20.09 -7.86
C GLU A 142 -9.49 -18.70 -8.35
N PHE A 143 -8.61 -17.71 -8.22
CA PHE A 143 -8.83 -16.38 -8.80
C PHE A 143 -8.91 -16.44 -10.33
N SER A 144 -8.04 -17.21 -11.00
CA SER A 144 -8.08 -17.36 -12.46
C SER A 144 -9.36 -18.04 -12.94
N ASP A 145 -9.77 -19.14 -12.31
CA ASP A 145 -11.00 -19.88 -12.61
C ASP A 145 -12.25 -19.04 -12.34
N LYS A 146 -12.26 -18.24 -11.27
CA LYS A 146 -13.35 -17.32 -10.94
C LYS A 146 -13.43 -16.16 -11.92
N LEU A 147 -12.30 -15.62 -12.38
CA LEU A 147 -12.24 -14.59 -13.42
C LEU A 147 -12.67 -15.16 -14.77
N LEU A 148 -12.33 -16.42 -15.07
CA LEU A 148 -12.83 -17.17 -16.24
C LEU A 148 -14.34 -17.45 -16.17
N SER A 149 -14.89 -17.78 -14.99
CA SER A 149 -16.34 -17.94 -14.80
C SER A 149 -17.06 -16.61 -15.01
N MET A 150 -16.64 -15.56 -14.29
CA MET A 150 -17.20 -14.21 -14.43
C MET A 150 -17.08 -13.67 -15.86
N SER A 151 -15.99 -13.98 -16.57
CA SER A 151 -15.83 -13.66 -18.00
C SER A 151 -16.85 -14.40 -18.87
N LYS A 152 -17.05 -15.72 -18.67
CA LYS A 152 -18.08 -16.50 -19.38
C LYS A 152 -19.49 -16.00 -19.07
N GLU A 153 -19.77 -15.63 -17.82
CA GLU A 153 -21.05 -15.08 -17.36
C GLU A 153 -21.32 -13.70 -17.99
N LEU A 154 -20.33 -12.80 -18.02
CA LEU A 154 -20.41 -11.52 -18.73
C LEU A 154 -20.63 -11.71 -20.24
N LEU A 155 -19.98 -12.69 -20.86
CA LEU A 155 -20.12 -12.98 -22.29
C LEU A 155 -21.48 -13.61 -22.61
N ALA A 156 -22.01 -14.46 -21.72
CA ALA A 156 -23.37 -15.00 -21.81
C ALA A 156 -24.43 -13.91 -21.59
N ALA A 157 -24.25 -13.03 -20.60
CA ALA A 157 -25.12 -11.89 -20.36
C ALA A 157 -25.11 -10.92 -21.55
N LYS A 158 -23.94 -10.58 -22.09
CA LYS A 158 -23.79 -9.78 -23.32
C LYS A 158 -24.55 -10.41 -24.48
N LYS A 159 -24.41 -11.73 -24.69
CA LYS A 159 -25.15 -12.45 -25.73
C LYS A 159 -26.68 -12.38 -25.51
N GLN A 160 -27.16 -12.55 -24.28
CA GLN A 160 -28.59 -12.39 -23.96
C GLN A 160 -29.08 -10.96 -24.18
N PHE A 161 -28.26 -9.94 -23.93
CA PHE A 161 -28.58 -8.55 -24.28
C PHE A 161 -28.62 -8.34 -25.79
N GLU A 162 -27.68 -8.90 -26.56
CA GLU A 162 -27.70 -8.84 -28.03
C GLU A 162 -28.91 -9.58 -28.64
N GLU A 163 -29.34 -10.70 -28.04
CA GLU A 163 -30.55 -11.43 -28.43
C GLU A 163 -31.82 -10.61 -28.10
N ARG A 164 -31.97 -10.11 -26.87
CA ARG A 164 -33.07 -9.20 -26.49
C ARG A 164 -33.13 -7.94 -27.34
N LEU A 165 -31.99 -7.41 -27.78
CA LEU A 165 -31.92 -6.22 -28.63
C LEU A 165 -32.36 -6.53 -30.07
N LYS A 166 -32.09 -7.74 -30.59
CA LYS A 166 -32.67 -8.24 -31.84
C LYS A 166 -34.17 -8.47 -31.73
N ASP A 167 -34.64 -9.07 -30.63
CA ASP A 167 -36.08 -9.27 -30.37
C ASP A 167 -36.83 -7.93 -30.27
N PHE A 168 -36.21 -6.93 -29.63
CA PHE A 168 -36.73 -5.57 -29.57
C PHE A 168 -36.76 -4.90 -30.96
N GLN A 169 -35.72 -5.05 -31.77
CA GLN A 169 -35.70 -4.57 -33.16
C GLN A 169 -36.78 -5.25 -34.03
N ALA A 170 -36.97 -6.57 -33.88
CA ALA A 170 -38.03 -7.31 -34.58
C ALA A 170 -39.43 -6.87 -34.12
N THR A 171 -39.64 -6.70 -32.81
CA THR A 171 -40.89 -6.20 -32.23
C THR A 171 -41.19 -4.78 -32.72
N ARG A 172 -40.18 -3.89 -32.73
CA ARG A 172 -40.29 -2.55 -33.28
C ARG A 172 -40.67 -2.58 -34.76
N LYS A 173 -40.04 -3.43 -35.58
CA LYS A 173 -40.37 -3.57 -37.00
C LYS A 173 -41.82 -4.04 -37.21
N ILE A 174 -42.30 -4.98 -36.40
CA ILE A 174 -43.70 -5.44 -36.42
C ILE A 174 -44.65 -4.30 -36.03
N LEU A 175 -44.31 -3.48 -35.04
CA LEU A 175 -45.09 -2.30 -34.65
C LEU A 175 -45.10 -1.22 -35.74
N GLU A 176 -43.97 -0.95 -36.40
CA GLU A 176 -43.88 -0.04 -37.55
C GLU A 176 -44.69 -0.54 -38.74
N GLU A 177 -44.56 -1.83 -39.11
CA GLU A 177 -45.38 -2.46 -40.15
C GLU A 177 -46.88 -2.45 -39.82
N ASN A 178 -47.26 -2.64 -38.55
CA ASN A 178 -48.66 -2.60 -38.14
C ASN A 178 -49.22 -1.19 -38.10
N ARG A 179 -48.43 -0.20 -37.64
CA ARG A 179 -48.77 1.22 -37.76
C ARG A 179 -49.02 1.57 -39.22
N ASP A 180 -48.09 1.22 -40.11
CA ASP A 180 -48.15 1.61 -41.52
C ASP A 180 -49.30 0.89 -42.26
N LYS A 181 -49.64 -0.35 -41.87
CA LYS A 181 -50.90 -1.01 -42.28
C LYS A 181 -52.13 -0.24 -41.80
N THR A 182 -52.22 0.14 -40.51
CA THR A 182 -53.38 0.89 -39.99
C THR A 182 -53.53 2.28 -40.61
N VAL A 183 -52.42 2.97 -40.89
CA VAL A 183 -52.40 4.25 -41.62
C VAL A 183 -52.84 4.02 -43.07
N GLY A 184 -52.34 2.99 -43.75
CA GLY A 184 -52.79 2.60 -45.09
C GLY A 184 -54.28 2.26 -45.15
N GLU A 185 -54.79 1.52 -44.17
CA GLU A 185 -56.23 1.23 -44.03
C GLU A 185 -57.06 2.50 -43.78
N LEU A 186 -56.61 3.41 -42.91
CA LEU A 186 -57.28 4.69 -42.65
C LEU A 186 -57.27 5.59 -43.89
N THR A 187 -56.15 5.68 -44.60
CA THR A 187 -56.03 6.43 -45.85
C THR A 187 -56.85 5.81 -46.98
N SER A 188 -56.97 4.48 -47.01
CA SER A 188 -57.82 3.75 -47.97
C SER A 188 -59.32 3.89 -47.64
N LYS A 189 -59.70 3.84 -46.36
CA LYS A 189 -61.06 4.14 -45.88
C LYS A 189 -61.44 5.58 -46.19
N HIS A 190 -60.59 6.56 -45.87
CA HIS A 190 -60.81 7.96 -46.23
C HIS A 190 -60.87 8.18 -47.75
N HIS A 191 -60.01 7.54 -48.55
CA HIS A 191 -60.16 7.57 -50.01
C HIS A 191 -61.48 6.95 -50.46
N HIS A 192 -61.89 5.81 -49.90
CA HIS A 192 -63.14 5.15 -50.28
C HIS A 192 -64.38 5.95 -49.85
N GLU A 193 -64.35 6.55 -48.67
CA GLU A 193 -65.37 7.47 -48.15
C GLU A 193 -65.45 8.75 -48.98
N MET A 194 -64.30 9.32 -49.38
CA MET A 194 -64.26 10.49 -50.28
C MET A 194 -64.70 10.14 -51.70
N ASP A 195 -64.38 8.94 -52.20
CA ASP A 195 -64.82 8.43 -53.51
C ASP A 195 -66.33 8.09 -53.49
N GLN A 196 -66.84 7.60 -52.36
CA GLN A 196 -68.28 7.49 -52.08
C GLN A 196 -68.93 8.88 -51.97
N LEU A 197 -68.30 9.86 -51.31
CA LEU A 197 -68.79 11.24 -51.23
C LEU A 197 -68.81 11.92 -52.59
N MET A 198 -67.82 11.68 -53.45
CA MET A 198 -67.76 12.18 -54.83
C MET A 198 -68.80 11.52 -55.72
N LYS A 199 -69.03 10.20 -55.57
CA LYS A 199 -70.10 9.48 -56.28
C LYS A 199 -71.48 9.90 -55.79
N ALA A 200 -71.68 10.00 -54.48
CA ALA A 200 -72.90 10.49 -53.85
C ALA A 200 -73.14 11.97 -54.14
N HIS A 201 -72.11 12.80 -54.30
CA HIS A 201 -72.25 14.20 -54.72
C HIS A 201 -72.55 14.30 -56.21
N ARG A 202 -72.02 13.43 -57.08
CA ARG A 202 -72.47 13.37 -58.49
C ARG A 202 -73.93 12.95 -58.59
N VAL A 203 -74.28 11.81 -57.97
CA VAL A 203 -75.66 11.31 -57.92
C VAL A 203 -76.59 12.36 -57.30
N ARG A 204 -76.26 12.94 -56.14
CA ARG A 204 -77.04 14.04 -55.54
C ARG A 204 -77.06 15.32 -56.38
N TYR A 205 -76.08 15.59 -57.25
CA TYR A 205 -76.10 16.78 -58.11
C TYR A 205 -77.04 16.57 -59.30
N ASP A 206 -77.03 15.38 -59.90
CA ASP A 206 -77.96 15.00 -60.97
C ASP A 206 -79.40 14.81 -60.43
N GLU A 207 -79.55 14.27 -59.22
CA GLU A 207 -80.80 14.23 -58.46
C GLU A 207 -81.25 15.64 -58.04
N LEU A 208 -80.37 16.51 -57.51
CA LEU A 208 -80.73 17.89 -57.18
C LEU A 208 -81.13 18.69 -58.41
N LEU A 209 -80.54 18.46 -59.58
CA LEU A 209 -80.91 19.15 -60.81
C LEU A 209 -82.31 18.76 -61.29
N THR A 210 -82.73 17.52 -61.04
CA THR A 210 -84.06 16.98 -61.43
C THR A 210 -85.13 17.16 -60.35
N GLU A 211 -84.78 17.09 -59.07
CA GLU A 211 -85.64 17.43 -57.94
C GLU A 211 -85.87 18.94 -57.85
N LYS A 212 -84.86 19.80 -58.03
CA LYS A 212 -85.03 21.27 -58.00
C LYS A 212 -86.18 21.73 -58.92
N GLN A 213 -86.28 21.16 -60.12
CA GLN A 213 -87.33 21.49 -61.09
C GLN A 213 -88.75 21.03 -60.69
N LYS A 214 -88.89 20.14 -59.69
CA LYS A 214 -90.17 19.78 -59.04
C LYS A 214 -90.37 20.55 -57.73
N VAL A 215 -89.34 20.58 -56.89
CA VAL A 215 -89.25 21.24 -55.58
C VAL A 215 -89.60 22.73 -55.69
N GLU A 216 -89.12 23.43 -56.72
CA GLU A 216 -89.48 24.83 -56.99
C GLU A 216 -90.99 25.05 -57.19
N LYS A 217 -91.76 24.02 -57.60
CA LYS A 217 -93.23 24.10 -57.73
C LYS A 217 -94.01 23.60 -56.51
N GLU A 218 -93.40 22.78 -55.64
CA GLU A 218 -94.06 22.26 -54.45
C GLU A 218 -93.77 23.06 -53.18
N PHE A 219 -92.60 23.68 -53.06
CA PHE A 219 -92.24 24.47 -51.88
C PHE A 219 -92.93 25.83 -51.85
N GLU A 220 -93.29 26.40 -53.01
CA GLU A 220 -94.03 27.65 -53.14
C GLU A 220 -95.43 27.61 -52.46
N GLN A 221 -95.98 26.42 -52.20
CA GLN A 221 -97.23 26.22 -51.45
C GLN A 221 -97.05 25.73 -50.01
N LYS A 222 -95.83 25.34 -49.58
CA LYS A 222 -95.60 24.67 -48.29
C LYS A 222 -94.73 25.48 -47.31
N LEU A 223 -93.98 26.49 -47.79
CA LEU A 223 -93.13 27.37 -46.96
C LEU A 223 -93.88 28.45 -46.14
N ALA A 224 -95.20 28.32 -45.97
CA ALA A 224 -96.02 29.34 -45.31
C ALA A 224 -96.29 29.10 -43.80
N LEU A 225 -95.84 27.98 -43.21
CA LEU A 225 -96.42 27.48 -41.94
C LEU A 225 -95.47 26.88 -40.89
N VAL A 226 -94.15 26.78 -41.12
CA VAL A 226 -93.23 26.05 -40.20
C VAL A 226 -91.95 26.83 -39.84
N THR A 227 -91.61 27.89 -40.57
CA THR A 227 -90.35 28.67 -40.44
C THR A 227 -90.34 29.68 -39.29
N THR A 228 -90.68 29.25 -38.07
CA THR A 228 -90.67 30.11 -36.86
C THR A 228 -90.19 29.43 -35.56
N SER A 229 -89.83 28.14 -35.57
CA SER A 229 -89.46 27.39 -34.35
C SER A 229 -87.95 27.17 -34.15
N ASP A 230 -87.25 26.65 -35.16
CA ASP A 230 -85.93 26.01 -34.93
C ASP A 230 -84.74 26.98 -34.95
N GLU A 231 -84.87 28.15 -35.58
CA GLU A 231 -83.76 29.11 -35.72
C GLU A 231 -83.33 29.73 -34.37
N ILE A 232 -84.29 29.94 -33.45
CA ILE A 232 -84.03 30.50 -32.12
C ILE A 232 -83.12 29.58 -31.30
N ALA A 233 -83.41 28.27 -31.31
CA ALA A 233 -82.67 27.30 -30.52
C ALA A 233 -81.25 27.01 -31.05
N ALA A 234 -80.92 27.39 -32.28
CA ALA A 234 -79.57 27.26 -32.83
C ALA A 234 -78.63 28.34 -32.27
N GLU A 235 -79.08 29.60 -32.27
CA GLU A 235 -78.26 30.76 -31.94
C GLU A 235 -77.92 30.87 -30.44
N GLU A 236 -78.83 30.42 -29.56
CA GLU A 236 -78.58 30.41 -28.10
C GLU A 236 -77.43 29.46 -27.70
N ARG A 237 -77.38 28.26 -28.29
CA ARG A 237 -76.29 27.29 -28.03
C ARG A 237 -74.93 27.83 -28.47
N ARG A 238 -74.87 28.42 -29.67
CA ARG A 238 -73.67 29.04 -30.25
C ARG A 238 -73.12 30.17 -29.37
N LYS A 239 -73.98 30.98 -28.74
CA LYS A 239 -73.56 32.01 -27.77
C LYS A 239 -72.96 31.40 -26.50
N ILE A 240 -73.59 30.37 -25.95
CA ILE A 240 -73.16 29.72 -24.70
C ILE A 240 -71.78 29.07 -24.87
N GLU A 241 -71.52 28.41 -26.01
CA GLU A 241 -70.21 27.82 -26.32
C GLU A 241 -69.10 28.88 -26.39
N LEU A 242 -69.31 29.96 -27.15
CA LEU A 242 -68.37 31.09 -27.24
C LEU A 242 -68.11 31.74 -25.88
N GLU A 243 -69.15 31.90 -25.05
CA GLU A 243 -69.01 32.43 -23.68
C GLU A 243 -68.20 31.51 -22.75
N TYR A 244 -68.20 30.19 -22.96
CA TYR A 244 -67.39 29.28 -22.16
C TYR A 244 -65.95 29.18 -22.68
N GLU A 245 -65.73 29.16 -23.99
CA GLU A 245 -64.38 29.23 -24.56
C GLU A 245 -63.66 30.52 -24.12
N GLU A 246 -64.31 31.69 -24.22
CA GLU A 246 -63.70 32.96 -23.81
C GLU A 246 -63.38 33.01 -22.30
N LYS A 247 -64.17 32.34 -21.45
CA LYS A 247 -63.89 32.22 -20.00
C LYS A 247 -62.74 31.25 -19.71
N VAL A 248 -62.66 30.12 -20.42
CA VAL A 248 -61.55 29.16 -20.32
C VAL A 248 -60.25 29.77 -20.84
N GLU A 249 -60.30 30.54 -21.92
CA GLU A 249 -59.13 31.20 -22.51
C GLU A 249 -58.64 32.36 -21.62
N LYS A 250 -59.55 33.14 -21.01
CA LYS A 250 -59.19 34.13 -19.97
C LYS A 250 -58.55 33.48 -18.73
N LEU A 251 -59.05 32.32 -18.28
CA LEU A 251 -58.43 31.56 -17.19
C LEU A 251 -57.05 31.00 -17.58
N ARG A 252 -56.90 30.46 -18.78
CA ARG A 252 -55.59 30.05 -19.33
C ARG A 252 -54.61 31.22 -19.37
N ALA A 253 -55.02 32.36 -19.94
CA ALA A 253 -54.19 33.55 -20.02
C ALA A 253 -53.81 34.07 -18.62
N PHE A 254 -54.70 34.00 -17.63
CA PHE A 254 -54.40 34.37 -16.25
C PHE A 254 -53.35 33.42 -15.64
N TYR A 255 -53.54 32.10 -15.72
CA TYR A 255 -52.58 31.14 -15.19
C TYR A 255 -51.26 31.11 -15.95
N GLU A 256 -51.25 31.30 -17.26
CA GLU A 256 -50.01 31.43 -18.06
C GLU A 256 -49.29 32.75 -17.75
N HIS A 257 -50.01 33.86 -17.53
CA HIS A 257 -49.43 35.11 -17.06
C HIS A 257 -48.90 35.00 -15.61
N GLU A 258 -49.57 34.25 -14.73
CA GLU A 258 -49.13 34.03 -13.35
C GLU A 258 -47.91 33.09 -13.29
N LEU A 259 -47.88 32.02 -14.11
CA LEU A 259 -46.68 31.20 -14.31
C LEU A 259 -45.55 32.00 -14.96
N ALA A 260 -45.83 32.87 -15.93
CA ALA A 260 -44.82 33.70 -16.59
C ALA A 260 -44.28 34.79 -15.66
N ALA A 261 -45.12 35.39 -14.82
CA ALA A 261 -44.71 36.31 -13.76
C ALA A 261 -43.86 35.59 -12.71
N SER A 262 -44.30 34.43 -12.23
CA SER A 262 -43.55 33.62 -11.27
C SER A 262 -42.20 33.16 -11.84
N LYS A 263 -42.17 32.67 -13.10
CA LYS A 263 -40.94 32.34 -13.83
C LYS A 263 -40.05 33.55 -14.02
N THR A 264 -40.54 34.68 -14.54
CA THR A 264 -39.69 35.88 -14.74
C THR A 264 -39.18 36.47 -13.42
N LEU A 265 -39.92 36.36 -12.32
CA LEU A 265 -39.46 36.76 -10.98
C LEU A 265 -38.43 35.76 -10.41
N HIS A 266 -38.54 34.47 -10.75
CA HIS A 266 -37.56 33.44 -10.38
C HIS A 266 -36.29 33.49 -11.25
N GLU A 267 -36.42 33.67 -12.57
CA GLU A 267 -35.32 33.90 -13.52
C GLU A 267 -34.61 35.21 -13.22
N SER A 268 -35.31 36.32 -12.94
CA SER A 268 -34.65 37.57 -12.53
C SER A 268 -34.00 37.44 -11.15
N SER A 269 -34.57 36.68 -10.20
CA SER A 269 -33.90 36.36 -8.93
C SER A 269 -32.66 35.48 -9.12
N LYS A 270 -32.65 34.57 -10.10
CA LYS A 270 -31.44 33.83 -10.52
C LYS A 270 -30.45 34.77 -11.19
N GLU A 271 -30.89 35.65 -12.08
CA GLU A 271 -30.03 36.54 -12.86
C GLU A 271 -29.39 37.63 -12.00
N THR A 272 -30.10 38.19 -11.01
CA THR A 272 -29.50 39.09 -10.02
C THR A 272 -28.48 38.36 -9.18
N LYS A 273 -28.80 37.17 -8.64
CA LYS A 273 -27.82 36.33 -7.90
C LYS A 273 -26.64 35.94 -8.77
N LEU A 274 -26.84 35.61 -10.04
CA LEU A 274 -25.77 35.22 -10.96
C LEU A 274 -24.89 36.43 -11.31
N LYS A 275 -25.46 37.62 -11.45
CA LYS A 275 -24.71 38.89 -11.56
C LYS A 275 -24.00 39.27 -10.26
N GLU A 276 -24.57 38.99 -9.09
CA GLU A 276 -23.92 39.15 -7.78
C GLU A 276 -22.72 38.19 -7.64
N TRP A 277 -22.88 36.93 -8.04
CA TRP A 277 -21.78 35.95 -8.09
C TRP A 277 -20.72 36.33 -9.12
N GLU A 278 -21.10 36.73 -10.34
CA GLU A 278 -20.18 37.19 -11.38
C GLU A 278 -19.42 38.47 -10.95
N ASN A 279 -20.09 39.41 -10.28
CA ASN A 279 -19.45 40.59 -9.70
C ASN A 279 -18.55 40.25 -8.51
N ARG A 280 -18.91 39.25 -7.69
CA ARG A 280 -18.08 38.76 -6.59
C ARG A 280 -16.88 37.98 -7.10
N GLU A 281 -17.02 37.22 -8.18
CA GLU A 281 -15.93 36.56 -8.90
C GLU A 281 -14.99 37.59 -9.54
N LYS A 282 -15.53 38.62 -10.22
CA LYS A 282 -14.75 39.76 -10.74
C LYS A 282 -14.01 40.50 -9.63
N SER A 283 -14.67 40.74 -8.49
CA SER A 283 -14.07 41.37 -7.32
C SER A 283 -12.95 40.52 -6.72
N LEU A 284 -13.15 39.21 -6.58
CA LEU A 284 -12.12 38.27 -6.12
C LEU A 284 -10.95 38.21 -7.10
N LYS A 285 -11.21 38.12 -8.41
CA LYS A 285 -10.17 38.18 -9.45
C LYS A 285 -9.41 39.50 -9.43
N SER A 286 -10.08 40.64 -9.22
CA SER A 286 -9.39 41.94 -9.09
C SER A 286 -8.56 42.04 -7.81
N GLU A 287 -9.00 41.42 -6.72
CA GLU A 287 -8.28 41.39 -5.45
C GLU A 287 -7.09 40.43 -5.49
N PHE A 288 -7.23 39.25 -6.13
CA PHE A 288 -6.10 38.38 -6.45
C PHE A 288 -5.08 39.07 -7.36
N LEU A 289 -5.51 39.76 -8.43
CA LEU A 289 -4.62 40.56 -9.27
C LEU A 289 -3.97 41.74 -8.52
N ARG A 290 -4.62 42.27 -7.48
CA ARG A 290 -4.06 43.30 -6.59
C ARG A 290 -3.00 42.70 -5.66
N GLN A 291 -3.28 41.54 -5.06
CA GLN A 291 -2.35 40.81 -4.20
C GLN A 291 -1.13 40.29 -5.01
N GLU A 292 -1.34 39.73 -6.19
CA GLU A 292 -0.27 39.31 -7.12
C GLU A 292 0.61 40.50 -7.51
N ARG A 293 0.03 41.68 -7.74
CA ARG A 293 0.78 42.90 -8.05
C ARG A 293 1.59 43.39 -6.85
N ILE A 294 0.99 43.44 -5.65
CA ILE A 294 1.69 43.79 -4.40
C ILE A 294 2.83 42.80 -4.12
N LEU A 295 2.64 41.50 -4.39
CA LEU A 295 3.68 40.48 -4.24
C LEU A 295 4.79 40.66 -5.29
N LYS A 296 4.46 41.00 -6.55
CA LYS A 296 5.46 41.32 -7.58
C LYS A 296 6.22 42.61 -7.29
N GLU A 297 5.55 43.63 -6.77
CA GLU A 297 6.15 44.87 -6.27
C GLU A 297 7.09 44.56 -5.11
N ARG A 298 6.68 43.75 -4.13
CA ARG A 298 7.51 43.33 -2.99
C ARG A 298 8.69 42.45 -3.40
N ILE A 299 8.52 41.55 -4.37
CA ILE A 299 9.62 40.78 -4.97
C ILE A 299 10.60 41.74 -5.67
N SER A 300 10.11 42.78 -6.36
CA SER A 300 10.96 43.79 -7.00
C SER A 300 11.70 44.66 -5.97
N GLU A 301 11.07 45.04 -4.86
CA GLU A 301 11.74 45.69 -3.73
C GLU A 301 12.85 44.81 -3.15
N LEU A 302 12.59 43.52 -2.94
CA LEU A 302 13.58 42.57 -2.39
C LEU A 302 14.73 42.31 -3.38
N LEU A 303 14.46 42.23 -4.68
CA LEU A 303 15.50 42.13 -5.72
C LEU A 303 16.33 43.41 -5.82
N ASN A 304 15.71 44.58 -5.68
CA ASN A 304 16.45 45.86 -5.62
C ASN A 304 17.30 45.94 -4.35
N GLN A 305 16.78 45.54 -3.18
CA GLN A 305 17.56 45.48 -1.94
C GLN A 305 18.71 44.47 -2.02
N LEU A 306 18.52 43.35 -2.73
CA LEU A 306 19.59 42.39 -3.00
C LEU A 306 20.65 43.00 -3.93
N SER A 307 20.25 43.65 -5.01
CA SER A 307 21.13 44.39 -5.94
C SER A 307 21.91 45.50 -5.23
N ASP A 308 21.26 46.30 -4.39
CA ASP A 308 21.90 47.35 -3.60
C ASP A 308 22.87 46.76 -2.58
N GLY A 309 22.53 45.61 -1.98
CA GLY A 309 23.42 44.83 -1.12
C GLY A 309 24.62 44.24 -1.88
N GLU A 310 24.43 43.73 -3.10
CA GLU A 310 25.50 43.25 -3.99
C GLU A 310 26.41 44.40 -4.46
N GLN A 311 25.85 45.57 -4.74
CA GLN A 311 26.60 46.79 -5.05
C GLN A 311 27.39 47.29 -3.83
N GLN A 312 26.81 47.28 -2.63
CA GLN A 312 27.53 47.59 -1.38
C GLN A 312 28.64 46.57 -1.11
N MET A 313 28.37 45.27 -1.30
CA MET A 313 29.40 44.21 -1.21
C MET A 313 30.48 44.35 -2.30
N SER A 314 30.14 44.85 -3.49
CA SER A 314 31.11 45.16 -4.55
C SER A 314 32.00 46.35 -4.15
N VAL A 315 31.42 47.44 -3.63
CA VAL A 315 32.16 48.59 -3.10
C VAL A 315 33.04 48.19 -1.93
N LEU A 316 32.54 47.38 -0.99
CA LEU A 316 33.33 46.85 0.14
C LEU A 316 34.46 45.91 -0.33
N ARG A 317 34.25 45.08 -1.36
CA ARG A 317 35.32 44.27 -1.97
C ARG A 317 36.36 45.13 -2.68
N ILE A 318 35.95 46.21 -3.35
CA ILE A 318 36.88 47.17 -3.98
C ILE A 318 37.69 47.89 -2.88
N GLN A 319 37.04 48.36 -1.82
CA GLN A 319 37.70 49.01 -0.67
C GLN A 319 38.64 48.05 0.06
N LEU A 320 38.25 46.79 0.27
CA LEU A 320 39.13 45.75 0.81
C LEU A 320 40.33 45.53 -0.09
N LYS A 321 40.15 45.38 -1.40
CA LYS A 321 41.25 45.20 -2.36
C LYS A 321 42.16 46.42 -2.48
N GLU A 322 41.63 47.62 -2.30
CA GLU A 322 42.39 48.86 -2.24
C GLU A 322 43.15 48.99 -0.90
N LEU A 323 42.58 48.50 0.20
CA LEU A 323 43.26 48.39 1.49
C LEU A 323 44.36 47.32 1.46
N GLU A 324 44.10 46.13 0.90
CA GLU A 324 45.11 45.09 0.65
C GLU A 324 46.26 45.64 -0.20
N SER A 325 45.96 46.36 -1.28
CA SER A 325 46.98 47.01 -2.12
C SER A 325 47.80 48.06 -1.35
N LYS A 326 47.16 48.82 -0.44
CA LYS A 326 47.86 49.77 0.44
C LYS A 326 48.67 49.06 1.53
N LEU A 327 48.21 47.90 2.02
CA LEU A 327 48.86 47.10 3.05
C LEU A 327 50.08 46.38 2.45
N GLN A 328 49.95 45.76 1.28
CA GLN A 328 51.07 45.22 0.50
C GLN A 328 52.07 46.31 0.08
N GLY A 329 51.58 47.51 -0.24
CA GLY A 329 52.44 48.69 -0.43
C GLY A 329 53.20 49.07 0.84
N LYS A 330 52.57 48.97 2.02
CA LYS A 330 53.22 49.23 3.32
C LYS A 330 54.13 48.10 3.80
N GLU A 331 53.89 46.86 3.41
CA GLU A 331 54.86 45.76 3.55
C GLU A 331 56.06 45.97 2.63
N GLY A 332 55.85 46.48 1.40
CA GLY A 332 56.91 46.91 0.50
C GLY A 332 57.75 48.05 1.10
N ASP A 333 57.10 49.10 1.61
CA ASP A 333 57.76 50.20 2.33
C ASP A 333 58.52 49.68 3.57
N SER A 334 57.90 48.78 4.36
CA SER A 334 58.49 48.21 5.56
C SER A 334 59.69 47.31 5.24
N SER A 335 59.60 46.49 4.18
CA SER A 335 60.72 45.68 3.69
C SER A 335 61.85 46.56 3.15
N ASN A 336 61.55 47.67 2.47
CA ASN A 336 62.56 48.62 2.01
C ASN A 336 63.19 49.37 3.18
N LEU A 337 62.42 49.76 4.20
CA LEU A 337 62.91 50.41 5.42
C LEU A 337 63.73 49.46 6.29
N ALA A 338 63.34 48.20 6.39
CA ALA A 338 64.13 47.14 7.03
C ALA A 338 65.45 46.93 6.30
N LYS A 339 65.43 46.92 4.96
CA LYS A 339 66.65 46.82 4.14
C LYS A 339 67.55 48.05 4.29
N GLN A 340 66.99 49.26 4.34
CA GLN A 340 67.74 50.49 4.66
C GLN A 340 68.29 50.49 6.09
N LEU A 341 67.61 49.87 7.06
CA LEU A 341 68.12 49.65 8.42
C LEU A 341 69.21 48.58 8.47
N GLU A 342 69.15 47.56 7.62
CA GLU A 342 70.19 46.53 7.45
C GLU A 342 71.44 47.13 6.77
N ASP A 343 71.26 47.85 5.66
CA ASP A 343 72.31 48.54 4.91
C ASP A 343 72.98 49.62 5.77
N SER A 344 72.21 50.47 6.46
CA SER A 344 72.76 51.47 7.39
C SER A 344 73.35 50.85 8.67
N ARG A 345 72.90 49.67 9.13
CA ARG A 345 73.64 48.87 10.13
C ARG A 345 74.96 48.36 9.57
N HIS A 346 75.00 47.94 8.31
CA HIS A 346 76.21 47.46 7.66
C HIS A 346 77.21 48.59 7.45
N GLU A 347 76.75 49.78 7.04
CA GLU A 347 77.55 50.99 6.95
C GLU A 347 77.96 51.51 8.32
N CYS A 348 77.10 51.50 9.35
CA CYS A 348 77.51 51.79 10.73
C CYS A 348 78.55 50.78 11.25
N ALA A 349 78.44 49.49 10.94
CA ALA A 349 79.43 48.48 11.32
C ALA A 349 80.76 48.67 10.57
N LYS A 350 80.71 49.10 9.31
CA LYS A 350 81.88 49.41 8.47
C LYS A 350 82.55 50.72 8.89
N ALA A 351 81.75 51.71 9.27
CA ALA A 351 82.18 52.97 9.86
C ALA A 351 82.75 52.75 11.26
N LEU A 352 82.17 51.89 12.10
CA LEU A 352 82.73 51.51 13.41
C LEU A 352 84.03 50.71 13.30
N ARG A 353 84.19 49.86 12.26
CA ARG A 353 85.50 49.27 11.95
C ARG A 353 86.50 50.35 11.54
N SER A 354 86.13 51.23 10.61
CA SER A 354 86.95 52.39 10.23
C SER A 354 87.28 53.33 11.42
N LEU A 355 86.35 53.52 12.36
CA LEU A 355 86.55 54.30 13.59
C LEU A 355 87.51 53.58 14.54
N ARG A 356 87.41 52.25 14.66
CA ARG A 356 88.33 51.44 15.46
C ARG A 356 89.73 51.36 14.84
N ASP A 357 89.81 51.27 13.52
CA ASP A 357 91.05 51.28 12.76
C ASP A 357 91.71 52.67 12.82
N THR A 358 90.92 53.74 12.74
CA THR A 358 91.42 55.12 12.96
C THR A 358 91.65 55.46 14.44
N GLU A 359 91.04 54.78 15.41
CA GLU A 359 91.43 54.83 16.83
C GLU A 359 92.74 54.08 17.08
N ASN A 360 92.97 52.95 16.41
CA ASN A 360 94.25 52.25 16.41
C ASN A 360 95.34 53.14 15.77
N ASP A 361 95.07 53.74 14.61
CA ASP A 361 96.01 54.68 13.97
C ASP A 361 96.15 55.98 14.79
N LEU A 362 95.11 56.47 15.47
CA LEU A 362 95.18 57.65 16.35
C LEU A 362 95.92 57.35 17.66
N THR A 363 95.86 56.13 18.19
CA THR A 363 96.66 55.74 19.37
C THR A 363 98.11 55.47 18.99
N VAL A 364 98.38 54.85 17.83
CA VAL A 364 99.74 54.76 17.25
C VAL A 364 100.30 56.15 16.90
N SER A 365 99.47 57.05 16.37
CA SER A 365 99.85 58.42 16.00
C SER A 365 100.04 59.31 17.23
N LYS A 366 99.18 59.23 18.25
CA LYS A 366 99.41 59.90 19.55
C LYS A 366 100.68 59.42 20.20
N LYS A 367 100.91 58.10 20.26
CA LYS A 367 102.13 57.54 20.84
C LYS A 367 103.38 57.97 20.06
N ARG A 368 103.32 58.01 18.72
CA ARG A 368 104.36 58.63 17.88
C ARG A 368 104.51 60.13 18.11
N SER A 369 103.44 60.86 18.37
CA SER A 369 103.47 62.31 18.64
C SER A 369 104.09 62.60 20.00
N GLU A 370 103.77 61.82 21.03
CA GLU A 370 104.39 61.88 22.36
C GLU A 370 105.89 61.51 22.29
N GLU A 371 106.23 60.45 21.56
CA GLU A 371 107.62 60.05 21.28
C GLU A 371 108.36 61.13 20.45
N GLN A 372 107.70 61.80 19.49
CA GLN A 372 108.30 62.86 18.67
C GLN A 372 108.41 64.22 19.38
N GLU A 373 107.48 64.60 20.26
CA GLU A 373 107.64 65.80 21.11
C GLU A 373 108.88 65.68 22.01
N THR A 374 109.21 64.48 22.49
CA THR A 374 110.42 64.28 23.31
C THR A 374 111.75 64.34 22.54
N GLU A 375 111.78 63.98 21.24
CA GLU A 375 113.02 64.06 20.43
C GLU A 375 113.17 65.41 19.68
N ILE A 376 112.06 66.07 19.31
CA ILE A 376 112.09 67.41 18.68
C ILE A 376 112.69 68.47 19.63
N ALA A 377 112.59 68.24 20.95
CA ALA A 377 113.27 69.05 21.96
C ALA A 377 114.82 68.94 21.93
N ARG A 378 115.41 67.97 21.20
CA ARG A 378 116.85 67.62 21.31
C ARG A 378 117.72 67.92 20.08
N GLN A 379 117.15 68.20 18.91
CA GLN A 379 117.92 68.39 17.66
C GLN A 379 117.60 69.69 16.89
N SER A 380 117.24 70.76 17.60
CA SER A 380 117.13 72.11 17.02
C SER A 380 118.51 72.73 16.76
N ASN A 381 119.19 72.32 15.68
CA ASN A 381 120.33 73.07 15.13
C ASN A 381 120.71 72.69 13.67
N GLY A 382 120.54 73.65 12.74
CA GLY A 382 121.46 73.81 11.60
C GLY A 382 121.11 73.19 10.24
N TYR A 383 120.44 73.99 9.40
CA TYR A 383 120.64 74.06 7.92
C TYR A 383 120.20 72.84 7.06
N LYS A 384 119.84 72.98 5.76
CA LYS A 384 119.42 74.10 4.89
C LYS A 384 118.81 73.51 3.61
N SER A 385 117.86 74.24 2.99
CA SER A 385 117.44 74.14 1.57
C SER A 385 116.88 72.78 1.09
N ALA A 386 115.80 72.68 0.29
CA ALA A 386 115.47 73.37 -0.97
C ALA A 386 116.50 73.04 -2.09
N SER A 387 116.13 72.86 -3.36
CA SER A 387 114.80 72.70 -4.00
C SER A 387 115.00 72.32 -5.47
N ILE A 388 114.06 71.54 -6.03
CA ILE A 388 113.82 71.35 -7.47
C ILE A 388 114.89 70.58 -8.27
N ASP A 389 114.36 69.91 -9.30
CA ASP A 389 114.97 69.09 -10.34
C ASP A 389 115.92 69.86 -11.30
N ILE A 390 116.07 69.31 -12.52
CA ILE A 390 116.79 69.84 -13.70
C ILE A 390 118.26 69.39 -13.81
N ALA A 391 118.38 68.10 -14.15
CA ALA A 391 118.90 67.65 -15.45
C ALA A 391 120.43 67.65 -15.75
N ILE A 392 120.87 66.47 -16.23
CA ILE A 392 121.80 66.26 -17.35
C ILE A 392 123.22 66.87 -17.23
N ALA A 393 124.12 66.10 -16.63
CA ALA A 393 125.48 65.84 -17.16
C ALA A 393 126.05 64.57 -16.49
N GLY A 394 126.63 63.62 -17.24
CA GLY A 394 127.20 62.40 -16.64
C GLY A 394 127.48 61.21 -17.57
N LEU A 395 126.96 61.20 -18.79
CA LEU A 395 127.32 60.21 -19.81
C LEU A 395 128.78 60.38 -20.26
N LYS A 396 129.72 59.63 -19.64
CA LYS A 396 130.98 59.05 -20.19
C LYS A 396 132.00 58.69 -19.08
N ALA A 397 132.16 57.39 -18.78
CA ALA A 397 133.46 56.71 -18.54
C ALA A 397 133.31 55.33 -17.84
N ALA A 398 133.05 54.25 -18.58
CA ALA A 398 133.17 52.87 -18.07
C ALA A 398 133.30 51.77 -19.17
N ASN A 399 133.81 52.11 -20.36
CA ASN A 399 133.83 51.17 -21.51
C ASN A 399 135.25 50.68 -21.84
N LEU A 400 135.80 49.76 -21.03
CA LEU A 400 137.13 49.18 -21.29
C LEU A 400 137.38 47.79 -20.61
N GLN A 401 136.45 46.81 -20.64
CA GLN A 401 136.83 45.45 -20.19
C GLN A 401 136.10 44.21 -20.75
N ILE A 402 135.15 44.32 -21.68
CA ILE A 402 134.37 43.15 -22.17
C ILE A 402 134.79 42.68 -23.60
N SER A 403 136.08 42.77 -23.92
CA SER A 403 136.66 42.19 -25.15
C SER A 403 137.12 40.73 -24.99
N LYS A 404 136.60 39.99 -24.00
CA LYS A 404 136.99 38.59 -23.69
C LYS A 404 135.87 37.54 -23.80
N LEU A 405 134.63 37.93 -24.09
CA LEU A 405 133.49 36.99 -24.18
C LEU A 405 133.18 36.46 -25.60
N GLY A 406 134.03 36.74 -26.59
CA GLY A 406 133.79 36.33 -27.99
C GLY A 406 133.85 34.82 -28.25
N ALA A 407 134.51 34.03 -27.41
CA ALA A 407 134.79 32.62 -27.68
C ALA A 407 133.73 31.62 -27.15
N ILE A 408 132.87 32.02 -26.21
CA ILE A 408 131.86 31.13 -25.58
C ILE A 408 130.51 31.17 -26.33
N ASN A 409 130.24 32.26 -27.03
CA ASN A 409 128.95 32.51 -27.69
C ASN A 409 128.64 31.48 -28.80
N LEU A 410 129.67 31.05 -29.54
CA LEU A 410 129.51 30.18 -30.73
C LEU A 410 129.03 28.76 -30.39
N THR A 411 129.35 28.23 -29.20
CA THR A 411 128.89 26.91 -28.72
C THR A 411 127.50 26.95 -28.07
N GLN A 412 127.03 28.13 -27.65
CA GLN A 412 125.67 28.31 -27.15
C GLN A 412 124.68 28.54 -28.31
N GLU A 413 125.13 29.13 -29.43
CA GLU A 413 124.26 29.41 -30.57
C GLU A 413 123.77 28.16 -31.32
N THR A 414 124.47 27.03 -31.24
CA THR A 414 124.06 25.75 -31.86
C THR A 414 122.96 25.06 -31.05
N THR A 415 123.17 24.88 -29.75
CA THR A 415 122.17 24.28 -28.84
C THR A 415 120.88 25.11 -28.75
N ILE A 416 120.97 26.43 -28.84
CA ILE A 416 119.81 27.33 -28.94
C ILE A 416 119.00 27.10 -30.24
N LYS A 417 119.62 26.65 -31.35
CA LYS A 417 118.91 26.37 -32.60
C LYS A 417 118.15 25.05 -32.54
N GLU A 418 118.72 24.01 -31.94
CA GLU A 418 118.04 22.71 -31.73
C GLU A 418 116.85 22.84 -30.76
N LEU A 419 117.02 23.56 -29.65
CA LEU A 419 115.92 23.82 -28.71
C LEU A 419 114.80 24.65 -29.36
N LYS A 420 115.12 25.64 -30.21
CA LYS A 420 114.11 26.39 -30.97
C LYS A 420 113.35 25.53 -31.98
N ALA A 421 114.01 24.57 -32.63
CA ALA A 421 113.34 23.63 -33.54
C ALA A 421 112.38 22.68 -32.81
N ASN A 422 112.74 22.22 -31.60
CA ASN A 422 111.84 21.42 -30.76
C ASN A 422 110.66 22.24 -30.24
N ILE A 423 110.87 23.51 -29.87
CA ILE A 423 109.79 24.42 -29.45
C ILE A 423 108.78 24.66 -30.59
N THR A 424 109.24 24.97 -31.81
CA THR A 424 108.30 25.14 -32.95
C THR A 424 107.62 23.84 -33.36
N SER A 425 108.28 22.69 -33.22
CA SER A 425 107.64 21.38 -33.40
C SER A 425 106.50 21.15 -32.40
N LEU A 426 106.73 21.42 -31.11
CA LEU A 426 105.72 21.27 -30.06
C LEU A 426 104.57 22.28 -30.20
N GLN A 427 104.86 23.55 -30.54
CA GLN A 427 103.83 24.55 -30.86
C GLN A 427 102.99 24.10 -32.07
N SER A 428 103.59 23.51 -33.12
CA SER A 428 102.83 22.98 -34.26
C SER A 428 101.91 21.80 -33.92
N LYS A 429 102.15 21.10 -32.80
CA LYS A 429 101.26 20.06 -32.25
C LYS A 429 100.19 20.65 -31.34
N LEU A 430 100.54 21.63 -30.50
CA LEU A 430 99.60 22.33 -29.62
C LEU A 430 98.51 23.02 -30.46
N ASN A 431 98.90 23.83 -31.45
CA ASN A 431 97.99 24.52 -32.37
C ASN A 431 97.16 23.57 -33.27
N LYS A 432 97.46 22.27 -33.30
CA LYS A 432 96.61 21.24 -33.93
C LYS A 432 95.61 20.66 -32.93
N LEU A 433 96.05 20.32 -31.73
CA LEU A 433 95.17 19.84 -30.66
C LEU A 433 94.17 20.91 -30.21
N GLU A 434 94.55 22.19 -30.19
CA GLU A 434 93.62 23.31 -29.96
C GLU A 434 92.57 23.39 -31.08
N LYS A 435 92.97 23.24 -32.36
CA LYS A 435 92.00 23.20 -33.47
C LYS A 435 91.09 21.99 -33.45
N GLU A 436 91.63 20.80 -33.18
CA GLU A 436 90.85 19.57 -33.04
C GLU A 436 89.88 19.68 -31.83
N HIS A 437 90.28 20.38 -30.76
CA HIS A 437 89.42 20.69 -29.62
C HIS A 437 88.34 21.73 -29.96
N ASP A 438 88.65 22.79 -30.69
CA ASP A 438 87.69 23.82 -31.10
C ASP A 438 86.68 23.28 -32.13
N GLU A 439 87.12 22.48 -33.10
CA GLU A 439 86.27 21.77 -34.06
C GLU A 439 85.36 20.73 -33.35
N LEU A 440 85.85 20.06 -32.32
CA LEU A 440 85.02 19.24 -31.42
C LEU A 440 84.06 20.07 -30.56
N GLY A 441 84.44 21.28 -30.16
CA GLY A 441 83.60 22.23 -29.43
C GLY A 441 82.44 22.75 -30.28
N GLU A 442 82.69 23.16 -31.53
CA GLU A 442 81.65 23.60 -32.46
C GLU A 442 80.71 22.46 -32.86
N THR A 443 81.22 21.24 -33.06
CA THR A 443 80.38 20.07 -33.37
C THR A 443 79.54 19.62 -32.17
N LEU A 444 80.07 19.66 -30.94
CA LEU A 444 79.29 19.40 -29.73
C LEU A 444 78.23 20.49 -29.49
N SER A 445 78.57 21.75 -29.71
CA SER A 445 77.66 22.91 -29.58
C SER A 445 76.50 22.84 -30.59
N SER A 446 76.79 22.53 -31.86
CA SER A 446 75.76 22.37 -32.89
C SER A 446 74.86 21.14 -32.66
N HIS A 447 75.40 19.99 -32.22
CA HIS A 447 74.58 18.87 -31.79
C HIS A 447 73.69 19.20 -30.58
N THR A 448 74.21 19.98 -29.62
CA THR A 448 73.43 20.44 -28.45
C THR A 448 72.28 21.36 -28.88
N LEU A 449 72.56 22.34 -29.75
CA LEU A 449 71.54 23.23 -30.33
C LEU A 449 70.49 22.46 -31.15
N GLN A 450 70.90 21.44 -31.91
CA GLN A 450 69.96 20.61 -32.66
C GLN A 450 69.05 19.81 -31.73
N ALA A 451 69.61 19.12 -30.73
CA ALA A 451 68.84 18.37 -29.74
C ALA A 451 67.86 19.27 -28.96
N ASP A 452 68.27 20.48 -28.60
CA ASP A 452 67.44 21.47 -27.91
C ASP A 452 66.30 21.99 -28.82
N SER A 453 66.54 22.10 -30.13
CA SER A 453 65.51 22.43 -31.13
C SER A 453 64.49 21.32 -31.37
N GLU A 454 64.94 20.05 -31.36
CA GLU A 454 64.09 18.88 -31.49
C GLU A 454 63.25 18.66 -30.22
N SER A 455 63.86 18.83 -29.03
CA SER A 455 63.16 18.84 -27.74
C SER A 455 62.03 19.88 -27.72
N LYS A 456 62.30 21.12 -28.15
CA LYS A 456 61.29 22.19 -28.26
C LYS A 456 60.16 21.84 -29.24
N ARG A 457 60.45 21.14 -30.34
CA ARG A 457 59.41 20.64 -31.27
C ARG A 457 58.53 19.57 -30.62
N PHE A 458 59.12 18.57 -29.96
CA PHE A 458 58.33 17.56 -29.25
C PHE A 458 57.48 18.17 -28.14
N GLN A 459 58.00 19.16 -27.41
CA GLN A 459 57.26 19.85 -26.37
C GLN A 459 56.07 20.65 -26.93
N GLN A 460 56.23 21.32 -28.09
CA GLN A 460 55.12 21.99 -28.78
C GLN A 460 54.05 21.01 -29.31
N GLU A 461 54.44 19.87 -29.86
CA GLU A 461 53.49 18.85 -30.33
C GLU A 461 52.75 18.18 -29.16
N ILE A 462 53.43 17.95 -28.02
CA ILE A 462 52.81 17.48 -26.77
C ILE A 462 51.80 18.50 -26.24
N GLU A 463 52.13 19.80 -26.22
CA GLU A 463 51.16 20.83 -25.82
C GLU A 463 49.94 20.86 -26.75
N LYS A 464 50.16 20.74 -28.07
CA LYS A 464 49.09 20.71 -29.07
C LYS A 464 48.16 19.51 -28.85
N LEU A 465 48.71 18.30 -28.73
CA LEU A 465 47.94 17.09 -28.44
C LEU A 465 47.22 17.17 -27.08
N THR A 466 47.81 17.85 -26.10
CA THR A 466 47.17 18.09 -24.79
C THR A 466 45.98 19.05 -24.91
N ARG A 467 46.08 20.11 -25.74
CA ARG A 467 44.96 21.00 -26.05
C ARG A 467 43.85 20.28 -26.82
N GLU A 468 44.21 19.50 -27.84
CA GLU A 468 43.26 18.70 -28.63
C GLU A 468 42.52 17.66 -27.77
N LYS A 469 43.21 16.99 -26.84
CA LYS A 469 42.60 16.11 -25.83
C LYS A 469 41.61 16.86 -24.93
N ALA A 470 42.01 18.00 -24.37
CA ALA A 470 41.15 18.79 -23.49
C ALA A 470 39.92 19.38 -24.22
N ASP A 471 40.05 19.68 -25.51
CA ASP A 471 38.94 20.12 -26.36
C ASP A 471 37.99 18.96 -26.72
N LEU A 472 38.51 17.75 -26.92
CA LEU A 472 37.70 16.53 -27.08
C LEU A 472 36.97 16.14 -25.81
N GLU A 473 37.62 16.21 -24.64
CA GLU A 473 37.00 15.96 -23.33
C GLU A 473 35.89 16.99 -23.04
N ARG A 474 36.09 18.28 -23.38
CA ARG A 474 35.04 19.30 -23.27
C ARG A 474 33.87 19.05 -24.24
N LYS A 475 34.12 18.61 -25.47
CA LYS A 475 33.05 18.22 -26.42
C LYS A 475 32.26 17.00 -25.93
N TYR A 476 32.94 15.93 -25.52
CA TYR A 476 32.30 14.74 -25.00
C TYR A 476 31.44 15.03 -23.76
N ASN A 477 31.96 15.81 -22.81
CA ASN A 477 31.19 16.20 -21.61
C ASN A 477 29.99 17.10 -21.95
N THR A 478 30.09 17.99 -22.95
CA THR A 478 28.94 18.82 -23.36
C THR A 478 27.89 18.05 -24.15
N GLU A 479 28.27 17.04 -24.94
CA GLU A 479 27.31 16.11 -25.53
C GLU A 479 26.66 15.19 -24.48
N LEU A 480 27.42 14.73 -23.47
CA LEU A 480 26.91 13.92 -22.36
C LEU A 480 25.88 14.68 -21.51
N ILE A 481 26.18 15.94 -21.15
CA ILE A 481 25.23 16.83 -20.47
C ILE A 481 23.98 17.02 -21.33
N ARG A 482 24.12 17.36 -22.62
CA ARG A 482 23.00 17.57 -23.54
C ARG A 482 22.13 16.32 -23.71
N ALA A 483 22.72 15.13 -23.71
CA ALA A 483 22.00 13.87 -23.74
C ALA A 483 21.22 13.62 -22.43
N SER A 484 21.80 13.95 -21.27
CA SER A 484 21.10 13.87 -19.98
C SER A 484 19.93 14.87 -19.89
N GLU A 485 20.11 16.10 -20.37
CA GLU A 485 19.07 17.13 -20.44
C GLU A 485 17.91 16.71 -21.36
N GLN A 486 18.22 16.11 -22.52
CA GLN A 486 17.19 15.58 -23.42
C GLN A 486 16.45 14.37 -22.84
N SER A 487 17.12 13.53 -22.05
CA SER A 487 16.50 12.41 -21.36
C SER A 487 15.58 12.89 -20.23
N SER A 488 16.08 13.79 -19.38
CA SER A 488 15.31 14.42 -18.29
C SER A 488 14.12 15.23 -18.81
N SER A 489 14.28 15.96 -19.92
CA SER A 489 13.16 16.69 -20.57
C SER A 489 12.07 15.74 -21.10
N LYS A 490 12.44 14.58 -21.66
CA LYS A 490 11.47 13.54 -22.05
C LYS A 490 10.79 12.90 -20.84
N GLU A 491 11.54 12.62 -19.78
CA GLU A 491 10.97 12.09 -18.54
C GLU A 491 9.96 13.07 -17.91
N LEU A 492 10.28 14.37 -17.89
CA LEU A 492 9.39 15.42 -17.38
C LEU A 492 8.10 15.51 -18.21
N LEU A 493 8.19 15.39 -19.54
CA LEU A 493 7.02 15.35 -20.42
C LEU A 493 6.16 14.10 -20.17
N LEU A 494 6.77 12.91 -20.10
CA LEU A 494 6.06 11.65 -19.85
C LEU A 494 5.41 11.62 -18.44
N ARG A 495 6.07 12.15 -17.42
CA ARG A 495 5.47 12.34 -16.09
C ARG A 495 4.26 13.27 -16.17
N LYS A 496 4.37 14.41 -16.86
CA LYS A 496 3.27 15.36 -17.00
C LYS A 496 2.08 14.79 -17.78
N GLU A 497 2.34 14.01 -18.83
CA GLU A 497 1.28 13.28 -19.56
C GLU A 497 0.60 12.23 -18.66
N LEU A 498 1.36 11.52 -17.83
CA LEU A 498 0.84 10.56 -16.85
C LEU A 498 -0.01 11.25 -15.76
N ASP A 499 0.48 12.35 -15.19
CA ASP A 499 -0.24 13.18 -14.21
C ASP A 499 -1.56 13.70 -14.80
N GLU A 500 -1.52 14.24 -16.02
CA GLU A 500 -2.73 14.70 -16.72
C GLU A 500 -3.72 13.57 -17.02
N VAL A 501 -3.26 12.36 -17.34
CA VAL A 501 -4.14 11.20 -17.54
C VAL A 501 -4.75 10.73 -16.22
N THR A 502 -3.97 10.68 -15.14
CA THR A 502 -4.50 10.27 -13.82
C THR A 502 -5.50 11.28 -13.26
N GLU A 503 -5.31 12.58 -13.43
CA GLU A 503 -6.31 13.58 -13.00
C GLU A 503 -7.58 13.55 -13.87
N LYS A 504 -7.47 13.29 -15.18
CA LYS A 504 -8.66 13.03 -16.02
C LYS A 504 -9.41 11.80 -15.53
N LEU A 505 -8.70 10.71 -15.23
CA LEU A 505 -9.30 9.47 -14.71
C LEU A 505 -9.96 9.64 -13.33
N LYS A 506 -9.36 10.44 -12.43
CA LYS A 506 -9.94 10.81 -11.12
C LYS A 506 -11.20 11.64 -11.30
N GLN A 507 -11.18 12.66 -12.16
CA GLN A 507 -12.34 13.51 -12.42
C GLN A 507 -13.50 12.72 -13.03
N GLU A 508 -13.21 11.75 -13.92
CA GLU A 508 -14.23 10.83 -14.44
C GLU A 508 -14.80 9.92 -13.35
N HIS A 509 -13.98 9.24 -12.53
CA HIS A 509 -14.47 8.42 -11.41
C HIS A 509 -15.26 9.23 -10.37
N GLN A 510 -14.80 10.44 -10.04
CA GLN A 510 -15.48 11.31 -9.07
C GLN A 510 -16.81 11.82 -9.61
N LYS A 511 -16.91 12.06 -10.93
CA LYS A 511 -18.16 12.37 -11.62
C LYS A 511 -19.09 11.17 -11.70
N GLU A 512 -18.60 9.97 -12.00
CA GLU A 512 -19.43 8.76 -12.01
C GLU A 512 -19.96 8.40 -10.62
N LEU A 513 -19.16 8.59 -9.57
CA LEU A 513 -19.61 8.47 -8.17
C LEU A 513 -20.66 9.53 -7.81
N SER A 514 -20.49 10.78 -8.26
CA SER A 514 -21.50 11.84 -8.14
C SER A 514 -22.81 11.45 -8.84
N ASP A 515 -22.73 11.00 -10.09
CA ASP A 515 -23.90 10.65 -10.91
C ASP A 515 -24.60 9.38 -10.40
N MET A 516 -23.88 8.39 -9.84
CA MET A 516 -24.48 7.27 -9.10
C MET A 516 -25.14 7.73 -7.80
N LYS A 517 -24.48 8.58 -7.01
CA LYS A 517 -25.05 9.09 -5.75
C LYS A 517 -26.29 9.95 -6.00
N ALA A 518 -26.34 10.70 -7.10
CA ALA A 518 -27.51 11.44 -7.55
C ALA A 518 -28.65 10.51 -8.01
N LYS A 519 -28.36 9.44 -8.76
CA LYS A 519 -29.36 8.43 -9.17
C LYS A 519 -29.94 7.68 -7.97
N LEU A 520 -29.08 7.12 -7.10
CA LEU A 520 -29.51 6.45 -5.86
C LEU A 520 -30.31 7.39 -4.95
N GLY A 521 -29.90 8.66 -4.82
CA GLY A 521 -30.65 9.67 -4.07
C GLY A 521 -32.02 9.99 -4.68
N ALA A 522 -32.13 10.03 -6.01
CA ALA A 522 -33.39 10.21 -6.72
C ALA A 522 -34.32 8.98 -6.59
N GLU A 523 -33.77 7.77 -6.68
CA GLU A 523 -34.50 6.52 -6.50
C GLU A 523 -35.00 6.35 -5.06
N HIS A 524 -34.14 6.58 -4.05
CA HIS A 524 -34.56 6.61 -2.64
C HIS A 524 -35.65 7.67 -2.41
N LYS A 525 -35.50 8.88 -2.96
CA LYS A 525 -36.52 9.93 -2.83
C LYS A 525 -37.84 9.54 -3.50
N GLY A 526 -37.79 8.90 -4.67
CA GLY A 526 -38.97 8.35 -5.36
C GLY A 526 -39.66 7.24 -4.57
N GLN A 527 -38.89 6.33 -3.97
CA GLN A 527 -39.43 5.28 -3.10
C GLN A 527 -40.04 5.84 -1.81
N ILE A 528 -39.40 6.84 -1.19
CA ILE A 528 -39.95 7.54 -0.02
C ILE A 528 -41.27 8.25 -0.37
N ILE A 529 -41.34 8.97 -1.49
CA ILE A 529 -42.58 9.61 -1.95
C ILE A 529 -43.65 8.56 -2.25
N SER A 530 -43.33 7.48 -2.96
CA SER A 530 -44.29 6.40 -3.24
C SER A 530 -44.81 5.71 -1.97
N LEU A 531 -43.96 5.56 -0.95
CA LEU A 531 -44.36 5.02 0.35
C LEU A 531 -45.21 6.04 1.14
N GLN A 532 -44.89 7.33 1.07
CA GLN A 532 -45.70 8.40 1.66
C GLN A 532 -47.09 8.46 1.02
N GLU A 533 -47.18 8.44 -0.32
CA GLU A 533 -48.45 8.36 -1.06
C GLU A 533 -49.23 7.08 -0.70
N GLU A 534 -48.58 5.93 -0.57
CA GLU A 534 -49.23 4.70 -0.09
C GLU A 534 -49.74 4.82 1.35
N PHE A 535 -48.99 5.43 2.27
CA PHE A 535 -49.41 5.64 3.66
C PHE A 535 -50.53 6.68 3.76
N GLU A 536 -50.49 7.74 2.96
CA GLU A 536 -51.51 8.79 2.93
C GLU A 536 -52.82 8.30 2.27
N GLN A 537 -52.74 7.45 1.24
CA GLN A 537 -53.90 6.73 0.71
C GLN A 537 -54.49 5.75 1.74
N LYS A 538 -53.66 5.01 2.48
CA LYS A 538 -54.12 4.12 3.56
C LYS A 538 -54.78 4.90 4.71
N LEU A 539 -54.19 6.03 5.10
CA LEU A 539 -54.78 6.97 6.07
C LEU A 539 -56.13 7.47 5.58
N SER A 540 -56.22 8.03 4.37
CA SER A 540 -57.48 8.52 3.80
C SER A 540 -58.56 7.45 3.66
N LEU A 541 -58.18 6.19 3.37
CA LEU A 541 -59.10 5.04 3.40
C LEU A 541 -59.56 4.70 4.82
N THR A 542 -58.69 4.73 5.83
CA THR A 542 -59.09 4.53 7.23
C THR A 542 -59.92 5.67 7.79
N GLU A 543 -59.64 6.91 7.41
CA GLU A 543 -60.44 8.10 7.76
C GLU A 543 -61.82 8.02 7.12
N LYS A 544 -61.93 7.71 5.82
CA LYS A 544 -63.23 7.45 5.17
C LYS A 544 -64.00 6.32 5.87
N GLY A 545 -63.33 5.21 6.19
CA GLY A 545 -63.95 4.11 6.94
C GLY A 545 -64.39 4.48 8.36
N LEU A 546 -63.72 5.45 9.01
CA LEU A 546 -64.12 6.01 10.31
C LEU A 546 -65.27 7.03 10.17
N VAL A 547 -65.28 7.83 9.11
CA VAL A 547 -66.36 8.78 8.79
C VAL A 547 -67.64 8.03 8.38
N GLU A 548 -67.53 6.97 7.59
CA GLU A 548 -68.68 6.10 7.25
C GLU A 548 -69.23 5.38 8.48
N LYS A 549 -68.35 4.81 9.34
CA LYS A 549 -68.79 4.16 10.59
C LYS A 549 -69.43 5.14 11.57
N SER A 550 -68.80 6.30 11.80
CA SER A 550 -69.38 7.33 12.68
C SER A 550 -70.64 7.95 12.09
N GLY A 551 -70.77 8.02 10.76
CA GLY A 551 -72.01 8.32 10.06
C GLY A 551 -73.10 7.28 10.34
N GLN A 552 -72.81 5.98 10.20
CA GLN A 552 -73.73 4.88 10.52
C GLN A 552 -74.10 4.84 12.01
N GLU A 553 -73.18 5.16 12.91
CA GLU A 553 -73.44 5.28 14.35
C GLU A 553 -74.34 6.50 14.66
N LEU A 554 -74.14 7.63 13.98
CA LEU A 554 -75.00 8.82 14.08
C LEU A 554 -76.37 8.64 13.42
N GLU A 555 -76.48 7.78 12.39
CA GLU A 555 -77.76 7.38 11.79
C GLU A 555 -78.51 6.44 12.75
N ARG A 556 -77.83 5.44 13.34
CA ARG A 556 -78.39 4.61 14.43
C ARG A 556 -78.86 5.44 15.61
N LEU A 557 -78.02 6.33 16.14
CA LEU A 557 -78.37 7.20 17.26
C LEU A 557 -79.48 8.19 16.89
N ARG A 558 -79.67 8.49 15.61
CA ARG A 558 -80.81 9.27 15.10
C ARG A 558 -82.07 8.42 15.05
N ASP A 559 -82.00 7.16 14.60
CA ASP A 559 -83.13 6.25 14.57
C ASP A 559 -83.57 5.82 15.97
N GLU A 560 -82.63 5.49 16.87
CA GLU A 560 -82.89 5.28 18.30
C GLU A 560 -83.51 6.53 18.95
N LYS A 561 -83.00 7.73 18.64
CA LYS A 561 -83.61 8.99 19.07
C LYS A 561 -85.02 9.17 18.50
N ASN A 562 -85.25 8.84 17.23
CA ASN A 562 -86.55 8.95 16.58
C ASN A 562 -87.55 7.93 17.15
N GLU A 563 -87.09 6.73 17.50
CA GLU A 563 -87.90 5.70 18.17
C GLU A 563 -88.19 6.09 19.62
N VAL A 564 -87.22 6.64 20.35
CA VAL A 564 -87.46 7.24 21.69
C VAL A 564 -88.41 8.44 21.60
N ILE A 565 -88.34 9.27 20.55
CA ILE A 565 -89.32 10.33 20.29
C ILE A 565 -90.69 9.72 19.99
N ALA A 566 -90.79 8.68 19.17
CA ALA A 566 -92.05 8.00 18.89
C ALA A 566 -92.64 7.32 20.14
N GLN A 567 -91.80 6.79 21.04
CA GLN A 567 -92.21 6.28 22.35
C GLN A 567 -92.67 7.44 23.27
N PHE A 568 -92.00 8.59 23.27
CA PHE A 568 -92.44 9.78 24.00
C PHE A 568 -93.72 10.40 23.43
N GLU A 569 -93.91 10.40 22.11
CA GLU A 569 -95.13 10.84 21.44
C GLU A 569 -96.27 9.85 21.66
N GLY A 570 -95.99 8.55 21.66
CA GLY A 570 -96.89 7.48 22.08
C GLY A 570 -97.31 7.67 23.54
N HIS A 571 -96.36 7.85 24.46
CA HIS A 571 -96.64 8.15 25.87
C HIS A 571 -97.39 9.49 26.04
N CYS A 572 -97.10 10.51 25.23
CA CYS A 572 -97.86 11.77 25.22
C CYS A 572 -99.27 11.62 24.62
N SER A 573 -99.48 10.67 23.70
CA SER A 573 -100.79 10.31 23.15
C SER A 573 -101.61 9.51 24.17
N ASP A 574 -100.97 8.56 24.86
CA ASP A 574 -101.52 7.82 25.99
C ASP A 574 -101.86 8.75 27.15
N LEU A 575 -100.97 9.69 27.49
CA LEU A 575 -101.21 10.72 28.48
C LEU A 575 -102.27 11.72 28.01
N LYS A 576 -102.41 12.03 26.71
CA LYS A 576 -103.55 12.78 26.18
C LYS A 576 -104.85 12.00 26.27
N SER A 577 -104.85 10.69 26.04
CA SER A 577 -106.04 9.84 26.18
C SER A 577 -106.46 9.71 27.66
N LYS A 578 -105.49 9.54 28.56
CA LYS A 578 -105.67 9.54 30.02
C LYS A 578 -106.04 10.92 30.53
N LEU A 579 -105.51 11.99 29.97
CA LEU A 579 -105.89 13.38 30.28
C LEU A 579 -107.29 13.67 29.78
N GLU A 580 -107.68 13.28 28.56
CA GLU A 580 -109.01 13.55 28.01
C GLU A 580 -110.09 12.70 28.69
N SER A 581 -109.80 11.46 29.08
CA SER A 581 -110.71 10.68 29.95
C SER A 581 -110.78 11.27 31.36
N SER A 582 -109.66 11.73 31.93
CA SER A 582 -109.65 12.52 33.16
C SER A 582 -110.31 13.88 32.99
N ARG A 583 -110.42 14.41 31.77
CA ARG A 583 -111.05 15.70 31.43
C ARG A 583 -112.54 15.57 31.24
N VAL A 584 -113.03 14.46 30.70
CA VAL A 584 -114.47 14.11 30.74
C VAL A 584 -114.91 13.87 32.18
N GLU A 585 -114.06 13.24 33.01
CA GLU A 585 -114.30 13.10 34.45
C GLU A 585 -114.16 14.44 35.20
N VAL A 586 -113.23 15.32 34.79
CA VAL A 586 -113.12 16.68 35.31
C VAL A 586 -114.27 17.56 34.84
N GLU A 587 -114.81 17.47 33.62
CA GLU A 587 -116.06 18.16 33.22
C GLU A 587 -117.26 17.67 34.03
N ARG A 588 -117.26 16.39 34.43
CA ARG A 588 -118.26 15.80 35.34
C ARG A 588 -118.12 16.34 36.77
N LEU A 589 -116.91 16.66 37.21
CA LEU A 589 -116.61 17.25 38.53
C LEU A 589 -116.70 18.79 38.52
N GLU A 590 -116.39 19.46 37.41
CA GLU A 590 -116.53 20.90 37.20
C GLU A 590 -118.00 21.28 37.13
N LYS A 591 -118.88 20.42 36.60
CA LYS A 591 -120.34 20.57 36.79
C LYS A 591 -120.79 20.43 38.24
N LEU A 592 -120.01 19.76 39.09
CA LEU A 592 -120.26 19.64 40.53
C LEU A 592 -119.68 20.83 41.32
N VAL A 593 -118.55 21.38 40.86
CA VAL A 593 -117.84 22.52 41.45
C VAL A 593 -118.38 23.87 40.96
N HIS A 594 -119.02 23.94 39.79
CA HIS A 594 -119.72 25.15 39.32
C HIS A 594 -120.88 25.54 40.24
N ASP A 595 -121.46 24.56 40.94
CA ASP A 595 -122.47 24.76 42.00
C ASP A 595 -121.87 25.13 43.38
N SER A 596 -120.54 25.17 43.53
CA SER A 596 -119.85 25.44 44.80
C SER A 596 -118.55 26.27 44.65
N GLU A 597 -118.58 27.52 45.13
CA GLU A 597 -117.42 28.44 45.28
C GLU A 597 -116.94 29.04 43.93
N ASN A 598 -117.14 30.34 43.62
CA ASN A 598 -117.37 31.50 44.48
C ASN A 598 -116.25 31.72 45.55
N GLY A 599 -114.98 31.58 45.13
CA GLY A 599 -113.80 31.80 46.00
C GLY A 599 -112.54 32.29 45.25
N LEU A 600 -112.18 33.56 45.42
CA LEU A 600 -111.05 34.24 44.77
C LEU A 600 -109.64 33.69 45.16
N GLY A 601 -108.77 33.53 44.16
CA GLY A 601 -107.45 34.20 44.17
C GLY A 601 -106.20 33.39 44.57
N SER A 602 -105.42 32.95 43.57
CA SER A 602 -103.99 32.61 43.73
C SER A 602 -103.19 32.74 42.43
N ALA A 603 -103.05 33.97 41.91
CA ALA A 603 -102.34 34.23 40.64
C ALA A 603 -101.00 35.00 40.79
N SER A 604 -100.72 35.60 41.96
CA SER A 604 -99.61 36.54 42.11
C SER A 604 -98.24 35.88 42.39
N LEU A 605 -98.20 34.77 43.13
CA LEU A 605 -96.94 34.20 43.64
C LEU A 605 -96.12 33.41 42.60
N HIS A 606 -96.73 33.01 41.48
CA HIS A 606 -96.05 32.21 40.46
C HIS A 606 -95.13 33.07 39.57
N ILE A 607 -95.45 34.35 39.38
CA ILE A 607 -94.70 35.27 38.50
C ILE A 607 -93.34 35.63 39.13
N ASP A 608 -93.31 35.90 40.43
CA ASP A 608 -92.07 36.26 41.15
C ASP A 608 -91.08 35.09 41.20
N SER A 609 -91.58 33.86 41.37
CA SER A 609 -90.76 32.63 41.31
C SER A 609 -90.05 32.46 39.96
N LEU A 610 -90.73 32.76 38.85
CA LEU A 610 -90.15 32.66 37.50
C LEU A 610 -89.13 33.78 37.23
N ASN A 611 -89.38 34.99 37.74
CA ASN A 611 -88.43 36.11 37.63
C ASN A 611 -87.13 35.85 38.41
N GLN A 612 -87.22 35.23 39.59
CA GLN A 612 -86.04 34.88 40.38
C GLN A 612 -85.17 33.82 39.67
N ALA A 613 -85.77 32.72 39.19
CA ALA A 613 -85.05 31.68 38.46
C ALA A 613 -84.37 32.21 37.17
N LEU A 614 -85.00 33.18 36.49
CA LEU A 614 -84.42 33.87 35.33
C LEU A 614 -83.19 34.73 35.70
N SER A 615 -83.12 35.25 36.92
CA SER A 615 -81.97 36.01 37.41
C SER A 615 -80.79 35.08 37.71
N GLU A 616 -81.04 34.00 38.46
CA GLU A 616 -80.02 33.01 38.85
C GLU A 616 -79.33 32.39 37.62
N LYS A 617 -80.11 32.02 36.58
CA LYS A 617 -79.54 31.47 35.33
C LYS A 617 -78.76 32.48 34.49
N LYS A 618 -79.01 33.78 34.62
CA LYS A 618 -78.16 34.83 33.99
C LYS A 618 -76.82 34.97 34.72
N GLU A 619 -76.81 34.83 36.05
CA GLU A 619 -75.59 34.93 36.86
C GLU A 619 -74.69 33.69 36.68
N GLU A 620 -75.25 32.49 36.62
CA GLU A 620 -74.53 31.26 36.23
C GLU A 620 -73.89 31.41 34.84
N LEU A 621 -74.65 31.86 33.83
CA LEU A 621 -74.13 32.05 32.48
C LEU A 621 -73.00 33.08 32.43
N LEU A 622 -73.04 34.09 33.31
CA LEU A 622 -71.98 35.09 33.42
C LEU A 622 -70.71 34.55 34.12
N LYS A 623 -70.86 33.63 35.09
CA LYS A 623 -69.73 32.87 35.67
C LYS A 623 -69.06 31.98 34.62
N VAL A 624 -69.82 31.12 33.93
CA VAL A 624 -69.29 30.25 32.86
C VAL A 624 -68.60 31.06 31.75
N LYS A 625 -69.13 32.24 31.39
CA LYS A 625 -68.52 33.14 30.40
C LYS A 625 -67.22 33.79 30.87
N ASN A 626 -67.01 33.94 32.18
CA ASN A 626 -65.74 34.40 32.76
C ASN A 626 -64.74 33.24 32.91
N GLU A 627 -65.19 32.07 33.36
CA GLU A 627 -64.39 30.84 33.41
C GLU A 627 -63.85 30.46 32.03
N LEU A 628 -64.68 30.55 30.98
CA LEU A 628 -64.27 30.33 29.59
C LEU A 628 -63.22 31.37 29.12
N LYS A 629 -63.31 32.63 29.58
CA LYS A 629 -62.27 33.64 29.32
C LYS A 629 -60.97 33.33 30.07
N GLU A 630 -61.02 32.78 31.27
CA GLU A 630 -59.82 32.35 31.99
C GLU A 630 -59.20 31.09 31.39
N ALA A 631 -60.01 30.12 30.99
CA ALA A 631 -59.58 28.95 30.24
C ALA A 631 -58.89 29.37 28.93
N GLY A 632 -59.48 30.31 28.17
CA GLY A 632 -58.86 30.89 26.98
C GLY A 632 -57.52 31.58 27.26
N LYS A 633 -57.40 32.32 28.37
CA LYS A 633 -56.11 32.93 28.80
C LYS A 633 -55.07 31.88 29.21
N LYS A 634 -55.48 30.79 29.89
CA LYS A 634 -54.60 29.68 30.27
C LYS A 634 -54.13 28.89 29.03
N TYR A 635 -55.04 28.66 28.07
CA TYR A 635 -54.75 28.04 26.78
C TYR A 635 -53.78 28.88 25.94
N ALA A 636 -54.01 30.20 25.82
CA ALA A 636 -53.09 31.11 25.12
C ALA A 636 -51.68 31.10 25.73
N LYS A 637 -51.57 31.15 27.08
CA LYS A 637 -50.26 31.00 27.75
C LYS A 637 -49.61 29.65 27.48
N SER A 638 -50.40 28.57 27.45
CA SER A 638 -49.89 27.22 27.17
C SER A 638 -49.38 27.10 25.73
N LEU A 639 -50.03 27.77 24.77
CA LEU A 639 -49.53 27.91 23.39
C LEU A 639 -48.22 28.70 23.32
N ASP A 640 -48.11 29.84 24.02
CA ASP A 640 -46.84 30.59 24.12
C ASP A 640 -45.71 29.75 24.74
N GLU A 641 -46.03 28.92 25.75
CA GLU A 641 -45.08 27.98 26.37
C GLU A 641 -44.64 26.90 25.37
N ILE A 642 -45.59 26.30 24.62
CA ILE A 642 -45.31 25.30 23.59
C ILE A 642 -44.46 25.88 22.46
N TYR A 643 -44.76 27.09 21.96
CA TYR A 643 -43.95 27.74 20.92
C TYR A 643 -42.52 28.05 21.41
N LYS A 644 -42.35 28.49 22.67
CA LYS A 644 -41.00 28.66 23.24
C LYS A 644 -40.27 27.33 23.33
N LEU A 645 -40.90 26.28 23.82
CA LEU A 645 -40.31 24.94 23.94
C LEU A 645 -39.95 24.35 22.57
N GLN A 646 -40.80 24.52 21.56
CA GLN A 646 -40.50 24.14 20.17
C GLN A 646 -39.30 24.92 19.62
N THR A 647 -39.22 26.23 19.87
CA THR A 647 -38.08 27.07 19.44
C THR A 647 -36.78 26.65 20.15
N LEU A 648 -36.85 26.36 21.44
CA LEU A 648 -35.70 25.95 22.25
C LEU A 648 -35.21 24.55 21.83
N HIS A 649 -36.12 23.61 21.59
CA HIS A 649 -35.80 22.28 21.06
C HIS A 649 -35.24 22.34 19.62
N ALA A 650 -35.76 23.22 18.77
CA ALA A 650 -35.22 23.44 17.42
C ALA A 650 -33.79 24.00 17.45
N ASN A 651 -33.49 24.90 18.40
CA ASN A 651 -32.12 25.36 18.63
C ASN A 651 -31.23 24.23 19.17
N GLN A 652 -31.67 23.46 20.17
CA GLN A 652 -30.91 22.32 20.72
C GLN A 652 -30.59 21.25 19.67
N LEU A 653 -31.54 20.93 18.77
CA LEU A 653 -31.29 20.03 17.64
C LEU A 653 -30.23 20.59 16.69
N LYS A 654 -30.26 21.89 16.41
CA LYS A 654 -29.28 22.56 15.54
C LYS A 654 -27.90 22.66 16.19
N ASP A 655 -27.84 22.92 17.50
CA ASP A 655 -26.58 22.95 18.25
C ASP A 655 -25.97 21.54 18.30
N ALA A 656 -26.77 20.49 18.50
CA ALA A 656 -26.33 19.10 18.39
C ALA A 656 -25.92 18.69 16.96
N GLU A 657 -26.58 19.22 15.93
CA GLU A 657 -26.20 19.03 14.52
C GLU A 657 -24.85 19.73 14.21
N ILE A 658 -24.58 20.89 14.80
CA ILE A 658 -23.28 21.57 14.71
C ILE A 658 -22.20 20.76 15.46
N ASP A 659 -22.47 20.31 16.68
CA ASP A 659 -21.54 19.54 17.51
C ASP A 659 -21.17 18.19 16.86
N THR A 660 -22.14 17.50 16.25
CA THR A 660 -21.90 16.24 15.54
C THR A 660 -21.16 16.45 14.23
N ASN A 661 -21.47 17.50 13.45
CA ASN A 661 -20.67 17.85 12.27
C ASN A 661 -19.22 18.23 12.65
N ALA A 662 -19.00 19.00 13.71
CA ALA A 662 -17.67 19.36 14.18
C ALA A 662 -16.85 18.13 14.65
N ARG A 663 -17.51 17.15 15.29
CA ARG A 663 -16.88 15.86 15.64
C ARG A 663 -16.56 15.01 14.41
N LEU A 664 -17.44 14.98 13.40
CA LEU A 664 -17.19 14.28 12.12
C LEU A 664 -16.05 14.94 11.33
N GLU A 665 -15.99 16.27 11.27
CA GLU A 665 -14.91 17.02 10.64
C GLU A 665 -13.58 16.85 11.39
N SER A 666 -13.59 16.84 12.73
CA SER A 666 -12.41 16.49 13.53
C SER A 666 -11.95 15.05 13.27
N LEU A 667 -12.87 14.09 13.19
CA LEU A 667 -12.53 12.69 12.92
C LEU A 667 -11.98 12.50 11.50
N ALA A 668 -12.54 13.19 10.50
CA ALA A 668 -12.03 13.20 9.13
C ALA A 668 -10.59 13.76 9.08
N ASN A 669 -10.34 14.92 9.69
CA ASN A 669 -8.99 15.50 9.77
C ASN A 669 -8.01 14.60 10.55
N GLN A 670 -8.46 13.91 11.61
CA GLN A 670 -7.65 12.92 12.34
C GLN A 670 -7.36 11.65 11.54
N LEU A 671 -8.20 11.29 10.57
CA LEU A 671 -7.93 10.20 9.64
C LEU A 671 -6.97 10.67 8.54
N ASP A 672 -7.24 11.80 7.88
CA ASP A 672 -6.39 12.33 6.80
C ASP A 672 -4.96 12.62 7.27
N THR A 673 -4.77 13.11 8.50
CA THR A 673 -3.43 13.25 9.11
C THR A 673 -2.76 11.89 9.33
N LYS A 674 -3.43 10.91 9.96
CA LYS A 674 -2.90 9.55 10.15
C LYS A 674 -2.55 8.85 8.83
N TRP A 675 -3.36 9.01 7.79
CA TRP A 675 -3.08 8.49 6.45
C TRP A 675 -1.90 9.24 5.80
N SER A 676 -1.85 10.56 5.91
CA SER A 676 -0.74 11.38 5.38
C SER A 676 0.60 11.04 6.04
N ASP A 677 0.62 10.89 7.36
CA ASP A 677 1.84 10.57 8.10
C ASP A 677 2.26 9.10 7.89
N ARG A 678 1.31 8.16 7.83
CA ARG A 678 1.64 6.79 7.42
C ARG A 678 2.22 6.72 6.00
N LEU A 679 1.66 7.47 5.05
CA LEU A 679 2.18 7.54 3.69
C LEU A 679 3.57 8.22 3.64
N ARG A 680 3.79 9.23 4.50
CA ARG A 680 5.08 9.90 4.70
C ARG A 680 6.13 8.93 5.24
N ASP A 681 5.78 8.12 6.23
CA ASP A 681 6.64 7.12 6.85
C ASP A 681 6.97 5.98 5.87
N GLU A 682 5.98 5.41 5.18
CA GLU A 682 6.20 4.40 4.14
C GLU A 682 7.07 4.96 3.00
N CYS A 683 6.86 6.21 2.57
CA CYS A 683 7.74 6.91 1.62
C CYS A 683 9.15 7.15 2.17
N SER A 684 9.32 7.41 3.47
CA SER A 684 10.61 7.59 4.12
C SER A 684 11.37 6.27 4.20
N GLN A 685 10.67 5.19 4.58
CA GLN A 685 11.20 3.85 4.72
C GLN A 685 11.66 3.29 3.36
N LEU A 686 10.86 3.47 2.29
CA LEU A 686 11.26 3.10 0.93
C LEU A 686 12.47 3.90 0.42
N ARG A 687 12.55 5.21 0.71
CA ARG A 687 13.74 6.03 0.39
C ARG A 687 14.97 5.57 1.17
N SER A 688 14.80 5.15 2.42
CA SER A 688 15.90 4.63 3.22
C SER A 688 16.38 3.27 2.71
N GLN A 689 15.46 2.37 2.30
CA GLN A 689 15.81 1.09 1.69
C GLN A 689 16.54 1.27 0.36
N LEU A 690 16.06 2.16 -0.52
CA LEU A 690 16.72 2.45 -1.79
C LEU A 690 18.11 3.09 -1.61
N ASN A 691 18.26 4.00 -0.65
CA ASN A 691 19.57 4.57 -0.31
C ASN A 691 20.53 3.52 0.26
N GLU A 692 20.04 2.56 1.04
CA GLU A 692 20.88 1.49 1.59
C GLU A 692 21.27 0.46 0.52
N GLN A 693 20.36 0.12 -0.39
CA GLN A 693 20.68 -0.67 -1.59
C GLN A 693 21.77 0.02 -2.43
N HIS A 694 21.62 1.31 -2.75
CA HIS A 694 22.65 2.04 -3.47
C HIS A 694 23.98 2.16 -2.69
N ARG A 695 23.97 2.23 -1.35
CA ARG A 695 25.21 2.15 -0.56
C ARG A 695 25.89 0.80 -0.70
N GLU A 696 25.12 -0.29 -0.60
CA GLU A 696 25.64 -1.65 -0.70
C GLU A 696 26.14 -1.99 -2.11
N GLU A 697 25.42 -1.58 -3.16
CA GLU A 697 25.86 -1.65 -4.56
C GLU A 697 27.18 -0.89 -4.77
N ASN A 698 27.30 0.32 -4.23
CA ASN A 698 28.55 1.09 -4.27
C ASN A 698 29.67 0.45 -3.44
N ARG A 699 29.36 -0.17 -2.29
CA ARG A 699 30.32 -0.89 -1.43
C ARG A 699 30.91 -2.09 -2.16
N VAL A 700 30.05 -2.94 -2.72
CA VAL A 700 30.46 -4.10 -3.53
C VAL A 700 31.25 -3.65 -4.76
N SER A 701 30.78 -2.61 -5.47
CA SER A 701 31.51 -2.03 -6.61
C SER A 701 32.90 -1.50 -6.22
N LEU A 702 33.06 -0.89 -5.03
CA LEU A 702 34.36 -0.47 -4.51
C LEU A 702 35.26 -1.66 -4.14
N GLU A 703 34.70 -2.73 -3.58
CA GLU A 703 35.46 -3.94 -3.23
C GLU A 703 35.95 -4.67 -4.48
N GLU A 704 35.10 -4.87 -5.49
CA GLU A 704 35.50 -5.42 -6.80
C GLU A 704 36.59 -4.57 -7.47
N LEU A 705 36.44 -3.25 -7.48
CA LEU A 705 37.42 -2.32 -8.08
C LEU A 705 38.73 -2.27 -7.26
N THR A 706 38.68 -2.53 -5.95
CA THR A 706 39.86 -2.69 -5.10
C THR A 706 40.58 -4.01 -5.40
N ILE A 707 39.86 -5.13 -5.45
CA ILE A 707 40.39 -6.46 -5.80
C ILE A 707 41.07 -6.42 -7.18
N MET A 708 40.41 -5.82 -8.18
CA MET A 708 40.98 -5.64 -9.52
C MET A 708 42.26 -4.79 -9.51
N LYS A 709 42.33 -3.74 -8.69
CA LYS A 709 43.54 -2.91 -8.54
C LYS A 709 44.67 -3.63 -7.81
N ASP A 710 44.37 -4.51 -6.85
CA ASP A 710 45.39 -5.27 -6.14
C ASP A 710 45.94 -6.42 -7.00
N LEU A 711 45.09 -7.11 -7.77
CA LEU A 711 45.53 -8.04 -8.83
C LEU A 711 46.46 -7.34 -9.84
N GLN A 712 46.10 -6.16 -10.34
CA GLN A 712 46.95 -5.38 -11.25
C GLN A 712 48.29 -4.97 -10.61
N LYS A 713 48.32 -4.65 -9.31
CA LYS A 713 49.58 -4.41 -8.58
C LYS A 713 50.42 -5.68 -8.48
N GLU A 714 49.81 -6.84 -8.31
CA GLU A 714 50.51 -8.12 -8.20
C GLU A 714 51.06 -8.61 -9.55
N GLU A 715 50.32 -8.42 -10.65
CA GLU A 715 50.84 -8.62 -12.01
C GLU A 715 52.02 -7.68 -12.31
N LEU A 716 51.89 -6.38 -12.00
CA LEU A 716 52.99 -5.42 -12.17
C LEU A 716 54.21 -5.76 -11.28
N ARG A 717 53.99 -6.24 -10.05
CA ARG A 717 55.07 -6.75 -9.19
C ARG A 717 55.73 -7.99 -9.78
N ALA A 718 54.97 -8.92 -10.34
CA ALA A 718 55.50 -10.13 -10.97
C ALA A 718 56.31 -9.80 -12.25
N GLU A 719 55.83 -8.87 -13.08
CA GLU A 719 56.61 -8.35 -14.22
C GLU A 719 57.91 -7.67 -13.79
N LEU A 720 57.85 -6.81 -12.78
CA LEU A 720 59.03 -6.12 -12.26
C LEU A 720 60.03 -7.10 -11.63
N GLN A 721 59.55 -8.10 -10.89
CA GLN A 721 60.38 -9.15 -10.32
C GLN A 721 61.05 -9.99 -11.42
N SER A 722 60.29 -10.37 -12.46
CA SER A 722 60.82 -11.09 -13.65
C SER A 722 61.91 -10.27 -14.36
N LYS A 723 61.69 -8.96 -14.57
CA LYS A 723 62.71 -8.04 -15.13
C LYS A 723 63.93 -7.91 -14.21
N ILE A 724 63.74 -7.84 -12.89
CA ILE A 724 64.83 -7.80 -11.90
C ILE A 724 65.66 -9.10 -11.95
N ASP A 725 65.03 -10.27 -12.04
CA ASP A 725 65.74 -11.55 -12.06
C ASP A 725 66.42 -11.82 -13.41
N ALA A 726 65.84 -11.37 -14.53
CA ALA A 726 66.52 -11.33 -15.82
C ALA A 726 67.77 -10.44 -15.79
N LEU A 727 67.70 -9.26 -15.16
CA LEU A 727 68.84 -8.36 -14.97
C LEU A 727 69.89 -8.92 -13.99
N LYS A 728 69.50 -9.66 -12.95
CA LYS A 728 70.45 -10.40 -12.11
C LYS A 728 71.20 -11.47 -12.91
N ASN A 729 70.50 -12.19 -13.79
CA ASN A 729 71.10 -13.23 -14.62
C ASN A 729 72.16 -12.63 -15.57
N THR A 730 71.83 -11.57 -16.32
CA THR A 730 72.82 -10.93 -17.23
C THR A 730 73.99 -10.29 -16.46
N VAL A 731 73.76 -9.73 -15.27
CA VAL A 731 74.84 -9.28 -14.37
C VAL A 731 75.70 -10.46 -13.87
N SER A 732 75.10 -11.63 -13.65
CA SER A 732 75.85 -12.84 -13.24
C SER A 732 76.70 -13.40 -14.39
N GLU A 733 76.19 -13.39 -15.62
CA GLU A 733 76.91 -13.80 -16.83
C GLU A 733 78.10 -12.88 -17.08
N ALA A 734 77.86 -11.56 -17.05
CA ALA A 734 78.90 -10.53 -17.19
C ALA A 734 79.98 -10.63 -16.08
N ARG A 735 79.59 -10.96 -14.83
CA ARG A 735 80.55 -11.26 -13.76
C ARG A 735 81.34 -12.54 -14.03
N SER A 736 80.70 -13.59 -14.54
CA SER A 736 81.37 -14.84 -14.93
C SER A 736 82.43 -14.59 -16.00
N ASP A 737 82.14 -13.72 -16.98
CA ASP A 737 83.06 -13.43 -18.08
C ASP A 737 84.16 -12.45 -17.68
N LEU A 738 83.88 -11.50 -16.78
CA LEU A 738 84.90 -10.67 -16.12
C LEU A 738 85.83 -11.52 -15.24
N GLU A 739 85.32 -12.53 -14.55
CA GLU A 739 86.11 -13.52 -13.81
C GLU A 739 86.98 -14.38 -14.73
N LYS A 740 86.47 -14.83 -15.89
CA LYS A 740 87.29 -15.54 -16.90
C LYS A 740 88.39 -14.63 -17.44
N ALA A 741 88.08 -13.36 -17.74
CA ALA A 741 89.04 -12.38 -18.22
C ALA A 741 90.15 -12.08 -17.18
N THR A 742 89.79 -11.89 -15.91
CA THR A 742 90.76 -11.65 -14.84
C THR A 742 91.59 -12.88 -14.49
N ARG A 743 91.02 -14.10 -14.52
CA ARG A 743 91.82 -15.34 -14.44
C ARG A 743 92.83 -15.45 -15.59
N ASN A 744 92.42 -15.15 -16.82
CA ASN A 744 93.28 -15.16 -18.00
C ASN A 744 94.34 -14.03 -18.02
N ALA A 745 94.10 -12.92 -17.33
CA ALA A 745 95.09 -11.88 -17.11
C ALA A 745 96.10 -12.29 -16.02
N SER A 746 95.61 -12.85 -14.91
CA SER A 746 96.44 -13.29 -13.78
C SER A 746 97.39 -14.44 -14.14
N THR A 747 96.98 -15.38 -15.01
CA THR A 747 97.90 -16.43 -15.51
C THR A 747 99.02 -15.83 -16.37
N LYS A 748 98.73 -14.87 -17.25
CA LYS A 748 99.76 -14.14 -18.01
C LYS A 748 100.70 -13.34 -17.12
N GLU A 749 100.20 -12.70 -16.08
CA GLU A 749 101.03 -11.98 -15.10
C GLU A 749 101.93 -12.94 -14.32
N LEU A 750 101.42 -14.12 -13.93
CA LEU A 750 102.17 -15.16 -13.25
C LEU A 750 103.32 -15.71 -14.11
N ASP A 751 103.08 -15.92 -15.40
CA ASP A 751 104.11 -16.45 -16.31
C ASP A 751 105.16 -15.39 -16.67
N LEU A 752 104.76 -14.13 -16.87
CA LEU A 752 105.71 -13.00 -17.01
C LEU A 752 106.55 -12.80 -15.74
N LYS A 753 105.96 -12.98 -14.55
CA LYS A 753 106.71 -12.97 -13.28
C LYS A 753 107.74 -14.09 -13.21
N LYS A 754 107.42 -15.33 -13.63
CA LYS A 754 108.40 -16.44 -13.69
C LYS A 754 109.58 -16.14 -14.62
N GLU A 755 109.34 -15.53 -15.78
CA GLU A 755 110.43 -15.13 -16.69
C GLU A 755 111.34 -14.03 -16.10
N LEU A 756 110.76 -13.11 -15.34
CA LEU A 756 111.51 -12.06 -14.62
C LEU A 756 112.35 -12.68 -13.48
N ASP A 757 111.71 -13.51 -12.65
CA ASP A 757 112.30 -14.24 -11.52
C ASP A 757 113.53 -15.08 -11.93
N MET A 758 113.44 -15.78 -13.06
CA MET A 758 114.55 -16.60 -13.58
C MET A 758 115.70 -15.74 -14.11
N LYS A 759 115.43 -14.56 -14.67
CA LYS A 759 116.47 -13.61 -15.08
C LYS A 759 117.12 -12.89 -13.90
N GLN A 760 116.37 -12.59 -12.84
CA GLN A 760 116.91 -11.96 -11.62
C GLN A 760 117.84 -12.92 -10.87
N ARG A 761 117.41 -14.16 -10.56
CA ARG A 761 118.26 -15.13 -9.85
C ARG A 761 119.58 -15.40 -10.58
N HIS A 762 119.54 -15.54 -11.91
CA HIS A 762 120.76 -15.78 -12.71
C HIS A 762 121.75 -14.60 -12.68
N MET A 763 121.29 -13.37 -12.45
CA MET A 763 122.15 -12.19 -12.27
C MET A 763 122.62 -12.07 -10.82
N GLU A 764 121.76 -12.37 -9.84
CA GLU A 764 122.07 -12.34 -8.41
C GLU A 764 123.15 -13.37 -8.03
N GLU A 765 123.09 -14.60 -8.56
CA GLU A 765 124.11 -15.63 -8.36
C GLU A 765 125.50 -15.21 -8.89
N GLN A 766 125.55 -14.49 -10.02
CA GLN A 766 126.81 -13.97 -10.58
C GLN A 766 127.36 -12.79 -9.78
N MET A 767 126.49 -11.90 -9.30
CA MET A 767 126.88 -10.75 -8.47
C MET A 767 127.35 -11.17 -7.06
N ALA A 768 126.69 -12.17 -6.46
CA ALA A 768 127.03 -12.67 -5.12
C ALA A 768 128.46 -13.24 -5.08
N ALA A 769 128.80 -14.13 -6.03
CA ALA A 769 130.10 -14.78 -6.10
C ALA A 769 131.28 -13.80 -6.28
N LEU A 770 131.07 -12.70 -6.99
CA LEU A 770 132.05 -11.61 -7.14
C LEU A 770 132.16 -10.72 -5.89
N THR A 771 131.04 -10.48 -5.21
CA THR A 771 131.00 -9.60 -4.03
C THR A 771 131.62 -10.27 -2.80
N GLU A 772 131.39 -11.58 -2.60
CA GLU A 772 131.94 -12.32 -1.46
C GLU A 772 133.48 -12.39 -1.49
N GLN A 773 134.10 -12.49 -2.67
CA GLN A 773 135.56 -12.40 -2.80
C GLN A 773 136.12 -11.00 -2.52
N HIS A 774 135.35 -9.94 -2.75
CA HIS A 774 135.84 -8.57 -2.59
C HIS A 774 135.71 -8.06 -1.15
N ASN A 775 134.58 -8.31 -0.49
CA ASN A 775 134.35 -7.88 0.89
C ASN A 775 135.37 -8.47 1.87
N LYS A 776 135.70 -9.76 1.69
CA LYS A 776 136.60 -10.50 2.59
C LYS A 776 138.03 -9.95 2.63
N HIS A 777 138.47 -9.26 1.57
CA HIS A 777 139.77 -8.60 1.52
C HIS A 777 139.72 -7.13 2.00
N LEU A 778 138.52 -6.54 2.08
CA LEU A 778 138.28 -5.19 2.56
C LEU A 778 138.16 -5.13 4.09
N GLU A 779 137.53 -6.13 4.72
CA GLU A 779 137.39 -6.21 6.18
C GLU A 779 138.76 -6.31 6.89
N GLU A 780 139.65 -7.19 6.41
CA GLU A 780 141.03 -7.37 6.92
C GLU A 780 141.86 -6.06 6.88
N LEU A 781 141.58 -5.17 5.94
CA LEU A 781 142.30 -3.90 5.77
C LEU A 781 141.74 -2.77 6.66
N ILE A 782 140.43 -2.79 6.94
CA ILE A 782 139.74 -1.77 7.74
C ILE A 782 140.03 -1.97 9.25
N GLU A 783 140.08 -3.22 9.73
CA GLU A 783 140.32 -3.51 11.15
C GLU A 783 141.68 -2.96 11.62
N HIS A 784 142.75 -3.18 10.84
CA HIS A 784 144.09 -2.66 11.15
C HIS A 784 144.14 -1.12 11.17
N GLN A 785 143.33 -0.41 10.38
CA GLN A 785 143.29 1.06 10.38
C GLN A 785 142.47 1.62 11.55
N SER A 786 141.48 0.87 12.05
CA SER A 786 140.66 1.26 13.20
C SER A 786 141.46 1.41 14.50
N ASP A 787 142.44 0.53 14.72
CA ASP A 787 143.17 0.44 16.00
C ASP A 787 144.42 1.32 16.09
N GLU A 788 144.83 1.97 15.00
CA GLU A 788 145.84 3.03 15.02
C GLU A 788 145.21 4.38 15.40
N ILE A 789 144.01 4.68 14.88
CA ILE A 789 143.29 5.94 15.10
C ILE A 789 142.90 6.11 16.58
N LYS A 790 142.32 5.08 17.20
CA LYS A 790 141.86 5.10 18.62
C LYS A 790 142.96 5.49 19.61
N LYS A 791 144.23 5.18 19.30
CA LYS A 791 145.38 5.51 20.17
C LYS A 791 145.78 6.99 20.09
N LEU A 792 145.53 7.66 18.96
CA LEU A 792 145.84 9.08 18.77
C LEU A 792 144.74 10.00 19.30
N GLU A 793 143.49 9.56 19.30
CA GLU A 793 142.36 10.32 19.85
C GLU A 793 142.44 10.41 21.40
N ALA A 794 142.77 9.30 22.07
CA ALA A 794 142.85 9.24 23.53
C ALA A 794 143.83 10.27 24.15
N LEU A 795 144.97 10.54 23.50
CA LEU A 795 145.96 11.52 23.97
C LEU A 795 145.51 12.99 23.78
N LYS A 796 144.56 13.25 22.89
CA LYS A 796 144.06 14.59 22.59
C LYS A 796 142.97 15.03 23.58
N ASP A 797 142.10 14.10 23.97
CA ASP A 797 140.95 14.41 24.83
C ASP A 797 141.37 14.72 26.28
N GLU A 798 142.47 14.14 26.76
CA GLU A 798 143.00 14.41 28.10
C GLU A 798 143.56 15.84 28.26
N GLU A 799 144.18 16.42 27.21
CA GLU A 799 144.60 17.83 27.23
C GLU A 799 143.42 18.83 27.09
N MET A 800 142.37 18.45 26.37
CA MET A 800 141.17 19.27 26.20
C MET A 800 140.38 19.37 27.50
N LYS A 801 140.12 18.23 28.15
CA LYS A 801 139.33 18.13 29.38
C LYS A 801 139.89 19.01 30.52
N ASN A 802 141.22 18.98 30.70
CA ASN A 802 141.91 19.77 31.73
C ASN A 802 141.82 21.30 31.52
N ARG A 803 141.57 21.78 30.28
CA ARG A 803 141.30 23.20 30.02
C ARG A 803 139.83 23.57 30.20
N GLU A 804 138.91 22.70 29.80
CA GLU A 804 137.47 22.92 30.00
C GLU A 804 137.07 22.98 31.47
N GLU A 805 137.55 22.06 32.31
CA GLU A 805 137.09 21.96 33.71
C GLU A 805 137.42 23.21 34.53
N LYS A 806 138.54 23.89 34.22
CA LYS A 806 138.94 25.13 34.88
C LYS A 806 138.04 26.31 34.48
N LEU A 807 137.80 26.50 33.18
CA LEU A 807 136.92 27.58 32.69
C LEU A 807 135.44 27.34 33.11
N LYS A 808 135.00 26.08 33.13
CA LYS A 808 133.68 25.66 33.61
C LYS A 808 133.52 25.78 35.13
N LYS A 809 134.57 26.07 35.90
CA LYS A 809 134.43 26.33 37.34
C LYS A 809 134.09 27.80 37.59
N ASP A 810 134.96 28.70 37.18
CA ASP A 810 134.88 30.14 37.50
C ASP A 810 133.56 30.75 36.97
N HIS A 811 133.11 30.33 35.77
CA HIS A 811 131.84 30.78 35.19
C HIS A 811 130.59 30.20 35.89
N ARG A 812 130.69 29.11 36.65
CA ARG A 812 129.55 28.55 37.40
C ARG A 812 129.27 29.34 38.68
N GLU A 813 130.31 29.71 39.42
CA GLU A 813 130.19 30.34 40.75
C GLU A 813 129.56 31.75 40.67
N GLU A 814 129.90 32.52 39.62
CA GLU A 814 129.29 33.84 39.35
C GLU A 814 127.83 33.72 38.88
N MET A 815 127.53 32.80 37.95
CA MET A 815 126.16 32.56 37.48
C MET A 815 125.21 32.07 38.59
N THR A 816 125.68 31.21 39.51
CA THR A 816 124.85 30.77 40.66
C THR A 816 124.49 31.94 41.58
N SER A 817 125.41 32.89 41.76
CA SER A 817 125.21 34.04 42.65
C SER A 817 124.13 34.99 42.13
N GLN A 818 124.15 35.30 40.82
CA GLN A 818 123.13 36.16 40.20
C GLN A 818 121.77 35.46 40.04
N LEU A 819 121.75 34.15 39.75
CA LEU A 819 120.50 33.38 39.69
C LEU A 819 119.79 33.30 41.06
N GLN A 820 120.54 33.12 42.15
CA GLN A 820 119.94 33.01 43.49
C GLN A 820 119.32 34.34 43.97
N ALA A 821 119.95 35.48 43.66
CA ALA A 821 119.40 36.81 43.95
C ALA A 821 118.13 37.12 43.15
N ASN A 822 118.14 36.85 41.83
CA ASN A 822 116.98 37.11 40.97
C ASN A 822 115.79 36.20 41.32
N LYS A 823 116.05 34.94 41.70
CA LYS A 823 114.99 33.99 42.07
C LYS A 823 114.16 34.46 43.26
N LEU A 824 114.80 34.89 44.35
CA LEU A 824 114.08 35.35 45.56
C LEU A 824 113.16 36.54 45.28
N THR A 825 113.60 37.49 44.44
CA THR A 825 112.80 38.65 44.03
C THR A 825 111.60 38.25 43.16
N ILE A 826 111.78 37.31 42.23
CA ILE A 826 110.71 36.82 41.35
C ILE A 826 109.68 36.00 42.14
N ASP A 827 110.11 35.12 43.04
CA ASP A 827 109.21 34.25 43.81
C ASP A 827 108.35 35.07 44.79
N ALA A 828 108.89 36.15 45.38
CA ALA A 828 108.13 37.09 46.21
C ALA A 828 107.02 37.83 45.42
N VAL A 829 107.36 38.37 44.24
CA VAL A 829 106.40 39.08 43.38
C VAL A 829 105.33 38.11 42.83
N LYS A 830 105.71 36.88 42.47
CA LYS A 830 104.74 35.84 42.08
C LYS A 830 103.77 35.49 43.20
N SER A 831 104.26 35.28 44.43
CA SER A 831 103.40 34.97 45.57
C SER A 831 102.38 36.07 45.82
N GLN A 832 102.79 37.35 45.75
CA GLN A 832 101.89 38.48 45.97
C GLN A 832 100.88 38.67 44.82
N ALA A 833 101.27 38.39 43.58
CA ALA A 833 100.37 38.44 42.42
C ALA A 833 99.36 37.28 42.41
N GLN A 834 99.80 36.05 42.70
CA GLN A 834 98.92 34.87 42.77
C GLN A 834 97.90 34.98 43.90
N GLN A 835 98.28 35.53 45.06
CA GLN A 835 97.35 35.67 46.18
C GLN A 835 96.27 36.73 45.93
N LYS A 836 96.59 37.83 45.21
CA LYS A 836 95.54 38.74 44.72
C LYS A 836 94.61 38.05 43.72
N LEU A 837 95.17 37.40 42.71
CA LEU A 837 94.38 36.72 41.68
C LEU A 837 93.45 35.64 42.26
N LEU A 838 93.89 34.93 43.30
CA LEU A 838 93.05 33.95 44.01
C LEU A 838 91.89 34.62 44.74
N ASN A 839 92.15 35.68 45.51
CA ASN A 839 91.09 36.44 46.19
C ASN A 839 90.08 37.05 45.20
N ASP A 840 90.57 37.67 44.12
CA ASP A 840 89.74 38.30 43.07
C ASP A 840 88.85 37.25 42.38
N ILE A 841 89.36 36.02 42.16
CA ILE A 841 88.60 34.89 41.63
C ILE A 841 87.57 34.37 42.65
N GLU A 842 87.93 34.27 43.93
CA GLU A 842 87.05 33.78 44.99
C GLU A 842 85.84 34.71 45.20
N GLU A 843 86.07 36.03 45.25
CA GLU A 843 84.98 37.03 45.29
C GLU A 843 84.09 36.97 44.03
N LEU A 844 84.67 36.90 42.83
CA LEU A 844 83.90 36.76 41.58
C LEU A 844 83.11 35.44 41.50
N THR A 845 83.63 34.36 42.06
CA THR A 845 82.95 33.06 42.08
C THR A 845 81.76 33.10 43.03
N VAL A 846 81.95 33.61 44.26
CA VAL A 846 80.87 33.78 45.24
C VAL A 846 79.80 34.76 44.72
N GLN A 847 80.19 35.86 44.07
CA GLN A 847 79.24 36.79 43.44
C GLN A 847 78.39 36.08 42.37
N HIS A 848 79.03 35.32 41.48
CA HIS A 848 78.36 34.58 40.40
C HIS A 848 77.47 33.43 40.91
N GLU A 849 77.85 32.74 41.99
CA GLU A 849 77.01 31.70 42.61
C GLU A 849 75.77 32.31 43.27
N ASN A 850 75.90 33.43 43.99
CA ASN A 850 74.77 34.18 44.55
C ASN A 850 73.82 34.70 43.44
N ASP A 851 74.37 35.25 42.35
CA ASP A 851 73.57 35.73 41.22
C ASP A 851 72.84 34.58 40.49
N GLN A 852 73.49 33.41 40.34
CA GLN A 852 72.83 32.21 39.82
C GLN A 852 71.73 31.67 40.74
N GLU A 853 71.94 31.65 42.05
CA GLU A 853 70.93 31.18 43.02
C GLU A 853 69.76 32.15 43.11
N SER A 854 70.01 33.46 43.09
CA SER A 854 68.99 34.51 42.94
C SER A 854 68.13 34.30 41.69
N MET A 855 68.76 34.10 40.53
CA MET A 855 68.05 33.85 39.26
C MET A 855 67.28 32.52 39.25
N ARG A 856 67.78 31.46 39.90
CA ARG A 856 67.06 30.19 40.08
C ARG A 856 65.82 30.36 40.96
N ASN A 857 65.96 31.07 42.08
CA ASN A 857 64.86 31.31 43.02
C ASN A 857 63.77 32.19 42.41
N GLU A 858 64.13 33.23 41.65
CA GLU A 858 63.17 34.08 40.94
C GLU A 858 62.47 33.33 39.80
N LEU A 859 63.19 32.51 39.02
CA LEU A 859 62.57 31.66 38.00
C LEU A 859 61.59 30.65 38.62
N LEU A 860 61.95 30.03 39.75
CA LEU A 860 61.08 29.12 40.48
C LEU A 860 59.83 29.85 41.02
N ARG A 861 59.99 31.07 41.56
CA ARG A 861 58.88 31.91 42.02
C ARG A 861 57.90 32.23 40.89
N VAL A 862 58.40 32.69 39.74
CA VAL A 862 57.57 32.99 38.56
C VAL A 862 56.86 31.75 38.03
N GLN A 863 57.56 30.61 37.92
CA GLN A 863 56.94 29.33 37.53
C GLN A 863 55.85 28.89 38.51
N GLN A 864 56.06 29.08 39.81
CA GLN A 864 55.07 28.74 40.84
C GLN A 864 53.85 29.66 40.79
N GLU A 865 54.03 30.97 40.53
CA GLU A 865 52.95 31.94 40.36
C GLU A 865 52.18 31.78 39.04
N GLU A 866 52.82 31.30 37.97
CA GLU A 866 52.16 30.92 36.72
C GLU A 866 51.38 29.61 36.87
N MET A 867 51.98 28.59 37.49
CA MET A 867 51.28 27.34 37.83
C MET A 867 50.07 27.58 38.73
N GLN A 868 50.16 28.48 39.72
CA GLN A 868 49.03 28.82 40.59
C GLN A 868 47.92 29.58 39.85
N ARG A 869 48.26 30.55 38.99
CA ARG A 869 47.27 31.26 38.17
C ARG A 869 46.56 30.32 37.20
N LEU A 870 47.31 29.47 36.49
CA LEU A 870 46.76 28.49 35.55
C LEU A 870 45.89 27.45 36.28
N HIS A 871 46.28 27.02 37.48
CA HIS A 871 45.48 26.12 38.30
C HIS A 871 44.15 26.77 38.74
N GLN A 872 44.18 28.01 39.23
CA GLN A 872 42.97 28.76 39.59
C GLN A 872 42.05 28.99 38.38
N GLU A 873 42.61 29.28 37.21
CA GLU A 873 41.85 29.44 35.97
C GLU A 873 41.19 28.11 35.55
N PHE A 874 41.90 26.98 35.62
CA PHE A 874 41.30 25.67 35.40
C PHE A 874 40.25 25.29 36.46
N GLU A 875 40.43 25.64 37.74
CA GLU A 875 39.41 25.42 38.77
C GLU A 875 38.14 26.23 38.51
N LEU A 876 38.27 27.49 38.08
CA LEU A 876 37.14 28.34 37.71
C LEU A 876 36.43 27.83 36.44
N GLN A 877 37.19 27.38 35.43
CA GLN A 877 36.64 26.73 34.24
C GLN A 877 35.89 25.45 34.62
N LEU A 878 36.49 24.55 35.41
CA LEU A 878 35.85 23.32 35.89
C LEU A 878 34.60 23.61 36.75
N ALA A 879 34.62 24.63 37.61
CA ALA A 879 33.46 25.04 38.40
C ALA A 879 32.32 25.55 37.52
N SER A 880 32.63 26.39 36.53
CA SER A 880 31.62 26.90 35.58
C SER A 880 31.03 25.81 34.69
N MET A 881 31.84 24.88 34.18
CA MET A 881 31.37 23.72 33.41
C MET A 881 30.52 22.77 34.27
N ARG A 882 30.90 22.52 35.54
CA ARG A 882 30.09 21.75 36.49
C ARG A 882 28.73 22.41 36.76
N LEU A 883 28.70 23.74 36.92
CA LEU A 883 27.45 24.48 37.12
C LEU A 883 26.57 24.51 35.86
N GLN A 884 27.16 24.59 34.66
CA GLN A 884 26.44 24.45 33.39
C GLN A 884 25.86 23.04 33.23
N LEU A 885 26.65 21.99 33.51
CA LEU A 885 26.21 20.60 33.48
C LEU A 885 25.10 20.34 34.51
N GLN A 886 25.21 20.88 35.73
CA GLN A 886 24.14 20.77 36.73
C GLN A 886 22.85 21.43 36.22
N ARG A 887 22.93 22.65 35.65
CA ARG A 887 21.75 23.33 35.08
C ARG A 887 21.14 22.60 33.90
N ALA A 888 21.96 21.99 33.04
CA ALA A 888 21.51 21.16 31.93
C ALA A 888 20.80 19.89 32.44
N ASN A 889 21.38 19.19 33.42
CA ASN A 889 20.75 18.04 34.06
C ASN A 889 19.45 18.43 34.76
N GLU A 890 19.42 19.55 35.49
CA GLU A 890 18.19 20.05 36.12
C GLU A 890 17.11 20.42 35.10
N ALA A 891 17.47 20.98 33.93
CA ALA A 891 16.52 21.22 32.84
C ALA A 891 15.99 19.89 32.27
N HIS A 892 16.88 18.96 31.93
CA HIS A 892 16.53 17.63 31.43
C HIS A 892 15.60 16.88 32.41
N THR A 893 15.87 16.92 33.71
CA THR A 893 14.96 16.27 34.69
C THR A 893 13.59 16.94 34.80
N ARG A 894 13.47 18.25 34.51
CA ARG A 894 12.16 18.92 34.44
C ARG A 894 11.41 18.49 33.19
N GLU A 895 12.06 18.53 32.03
CA GLU A 895 11.53 18.05 30.74
C GLU A 895 11.10 16.57 30.83
N GLU A 896 11.91 15.70 31.44
CA GLU A 896 11.55 14.32 31.75
C GLU A 896 10.31 14.23 32.64
N THR A 897 10.20 15.01 33.72
CA THR A 897 8.98 15.00 34.56
C THR A 897 7.75 15.56 33.86
N GLU A 898 7.89 16.56 32.99
CA GLU A 898 6.79 17.10 32.21
C GLU A 898 6.30 16.09 31.16
N HIS A 899 7.21 15.39 30.48
CA HIS A 899 6.87 14.28 29.59
C HIS A 899 6.31 13.06 30.33
N GLN A 900 6.81 12.75 31.54
CA GLN A 900 6.26 11.69 32.40
C GLN A 900 4.80 12.00 32.77
N ASN A 901 4.51 13.23 33.18
CA ASN A 901 3.16 13.69 33.52
C ASN A 901 2.25 13.67 32.28
N GLN A 902 2.69 14.19 31.13
CA GLN A 902 1.94 14.13 29.86
C GLN A 902 1.62 12.69 29.46
N MET A 903 2.57 11.77 29.62
CA MET A 903 2.37 10.35 29.36
C MET A 903 1.40 9.69 30.35
N GLU A 904 1.25 10.21 31.57
CA GLU A 904 0.30 9.70 32.57
C GLU A 904 -1.11 10.29 32.36
N GLU A 905 -1.21 11.58 32.01
CA GLU A 905 -2.46 12.22 31.56
C GLU A 905 -3.03 11.53 30.32
N LEU A 906 -2.21 11.28 29.29
CA LEU A 906 -2.62 10.56 28.08
C LEU A 906 -3.01 9.10 28.37
N ARG A 907 -2.39 8.43 29.36
CA ARG A 907 -2.83 7.09 29.80
C ARG A 907 -4.20 7.13 30.45
N GLN A 908 -4.45 8.10 31.33
CA GLN A 908 -5.77 8.28 31.96
C GLN A 908 -6.85 8.64 30.93
N GLU A 909 -6.53 9.45 29.92
CA GLU A 909 -7.48 9.75 28.84
C GLU A 909 -7.78 8.51 27.97
N ILE A 910 -6.75 7.69 27.65
CA ILE A 910 -6.93 6.42 26.94
C ILE A 910 -7.80 5.45 27.77
N GLU A 911 -7.59 5.36 29.08
CA GLU A 911 -8.36 4.49 29.97
C GLU A 911 -9.82 4.94 30.11
N GLN A 912 -10.08 6.26 30.22
CA GLN A 912 -11.43 6.83 30.21
C GLN A 912 -12.14 6.59 28.86
N ARG A 913 -11.45 6.81 27.73
CA ARG A 913 -11.98 6.51 26.40
C ARG A 913 -12.24 5.01 26.20
N GLN A 914 -11.41 4.13 26.76
CA GLN A 914 -11.64 2.69 26.72
C GLN A 914 -12.86 2.28 27.55
N CYS A 915 -13.10 2.90 28.71
CA CYS A 915 -14.33 2.68 29.47
C CYS A 915 -15.57 3.11 28.65
N GLN A 916 -15.54 4.29 28.02
CA GLN A 916 -16.64 4.75 27.15
C GLN A 916 -16.87 3.83 25.93
N ILE A 917 -15.81 3.26 25.36
CA ILE A 917 -15.93 2.25 24.28
C ILE A 917 -16.61 0.99 24.81
N ASN A 918 -16.22 0.50 26.00
CA ASN A 918 -16.85 -0.68 26.61
C ASN A 918 -18.33 -0.43 26.92
N GLU A 919 -18.68 0.74 27.46
CA GLU A 919 -20.08 1.16 27.72
C GLU A 919 -20.91 1.18 26.42
N LEU A 920 -20.37 1.76 25.34
CA LEU A 920 -21.01 1.78 24.02
C LEU A 920 -21.13 0.38 23.40
N ASP A 921 -20.14 -0.50 23.58
CA ASP A 921 -20.22 -1.90 23.12
C ASP A 921 -21.27 -2.70 23.90
N GLU A 922 -21.46 -2.44 25.21
CA GLU A 922 -22.56 -2.99 25.99
C GLU A 922 -23.93 -2.48 25.52
N GLU A 923 -24.09 -1.17 25.28
CA GLU A 923 -25.32 -0.60 24.69
C GLU A 923 -25.61 -1.21 23.31
N ILE A 924 -24.60 -1.29 22.45
CA ILE A 924 -24.70 -1.92 21.12
C ILE A 924 -25.09 -3.40 21.24
N SER A 925 -24.59 -4.13 22.24
CA SER A 925 -25.00 -5.52 22.50
C SER A 925 -26.47 -5.59 22.93
N GLN A 926 -26.91 -4.76 23.88
CA GLN A 926 -28.31 -4.69 24.32
C GLN A 926 -29.26 -4.34 23.17
N VAL A 927 -28.89 -3.40 22.29
CA VAL A 927 -29.66 -3.06 21.09
C VAL A 927 -29.72 -4.24 20.10
N LYS A 928 -28.62 -4.97 19.89
CA LYS A 928 -28.62 -6.20 19.07
C LYS A 928 -29.53 -7.29 19.65
N ASP A 929 -29.48 -7.52 20.96
CA ASP A 929 -30.32 -8.52 21.64
C ASP A 929 -31.80 -8.13 21.60
N ASN A 930 -32.13 -6.84 21.76
CA ASN A 930 -33.49 -6.32 21.64
C ASN A 930 -34.01 -6.43 20.19
N ALA A 931 -33.19 -6.11 19.19
CA ALA A 931 -33.53 -6.34 17.78
C ALA A 931 -33.74 -7.84 17.49
N GLY A 932 -32.89 -8.71 18.03
CA GLY A 932 -33.01 -10.16 17.93
C GLY A 932 -34.23 -10.74 18.67
N GLN A 933 -34.74 -10.07 19.71
CA GLN A 933 -36.02 -10.39 20.34
C GLN A 933 -37.20 -9.99 19.45
N LEU A 934 -37.25 -8.72 19.02
CA LEU A 934 -38.30 -8.19 18.14
C LEU A 934 -38.40 -8.96 16.81
N GLN A 935 -37.28 -9.40 16.24
CA GLN A 935 -37.27 -10.24 15.04
C GLN A 935 -37.92 -11.61 15.27
N ARG A 936 -37.70 -12.23 16.44
CA ARG A 936 -38.34 -13.50 16.83
C ARG A 936 -39.84 -13.32 17.08
N GLU A 937 -40.25 -12.24 17.73
CA GLU A 937 -41.66 -11.92 17.94
C GLU A 937 -42.39 -11.64 16.62
N LEU A 938 -41.78 -10.86 15.72
CA LEU A 938 -42.29 -10.61 14.38
C LEU A 938 -42.42 -11.91 13.57
N GLN A 939 -41.44 -12.82 13.67
CA GLN A 939 -41.51 -14.13 13.02
C GLN A 939 -42.64 -15.00 13.60
N ALA A 940 -42.82 -15.01 14.93
CA ALA A 940 -43.91 -15.73 15.59
C ALA A 940 -45.28 -15.18 15.18
N LYS A 941 -45.46 -13.85 15.19
CA LYS A 941 -46.69 -13.20 14.74
C LYS A 941 -46.95 -13.39 13.24
N GLY A 942 -45.90 -13.43 12.42
CA GLY A 942 -45.99 -13.82 11.01
C GLY A 942 -46.51 -15.26 10.82
N GLN A 943 -46.07 -16.20 11.66
CA GLN A 943 -46.58 -17.58 11.63
C GLN A 943 -48.04 -17.66 12.10
N GLU A 944 -48.43 -16.92 13.14
CA GLU A 944 -49.81 -16.83 13.66
C GLU A 944 -50.78 -16.24 12.62
N ILE A 945 -50.37 -15.19 11.90
CA ILE A 945 -51.14 -14.63 10.77
C ILE A 945 -51.28 -15.68 9.65
N LEU A 946 -50.25 -16.48 9.39
CA LEU A 946 -50.31 -17.55 8.39
C LEU A 946 -51.21 -18.73 8.82
N THR A 947 -51.29 -19.10 10.10
CA THR A 947 -52.25 -20.12 10.57
C THR A 947 -53.68 -19.59 10.50
N ILE A 948 -53.94 -18.39 11.01
CA ILE A 948 -55.27 -17.74 10.92
C ILE A 948 -55.73 -17.64 9.45
N ARG A 949 -54.84 -17.26 8.53
CA ARG A 949 -55.16 -17.18 7.09
C ARG A 949 -55.43 -18.55 6.47
N ARG A 950 -54.75 -19.62 6.89
CA ARG A 950 -55.04 -21.00 6.44
C ARG A 950 -56.41 -21.46 6.94
N GLU A 951 -56.72 -21.21 8.21
CA GLU A 951 -57.99 -21.58 8.84
C GLU A 951 -59.16 -20.81 8.23
N ALA A 952 -59.04 -19.49 8.04
CA ALA A 952 -60.05 -18.69 7.36
C ALA A 952 -60.31 -19.18 5.92
N ASN A 953 -59.25 -19.46 5.15
CA ASN A 953 -59.38 -20.02 3.80
C ASN A 953 -60.04 -21.42 3.80
N ALA A 954 -59.78 -22.25 4.81
CA ALA A 954 -60.43 -23.55 4.96
C ALA A 954 -61.93 -23.42 5.31
N GLN A 955 -62.30 -22.46 6.17
CA GLN A 955 -63.69 -22.15 6.49
C GLN A 955 -64.45 -21.58 5.28
N ILE A 956 -63.81 -20.72 4.48
CA ILE A 956 -64.39 -20.20 3.22
C ILE A 956 -64.66 -21.37 2.25
N ARG A 957 -63.65 -22.20 1.96
CA ARG A 957 -63.81 -23.38 1.09
C ARG A 957 -64.90 -24.33 1.56
N LYS A 958 -65.01 -24.57 2.88
CA LYS A 958 -66.09 -25.40 3.42
C LYS A 958 -67.46 -24.76 3.17
N ARG A 959 -67.61 -23.45 3.36
CA ARG A 959 -68.87 -22.74 3.06
C ARG A 959 -69.20 -22.74 1.56
N GLU A 960 -68.20 -22.61 0.69
CA GLU A 960 -68.36 -22.76 -0.77
C GLU A 960 -68.85 -24.17 -1.14
N GLU A 961 -68.26 -25.21 -0.53
CA GLU A 961 -68.65 -26.61 -0.73
C GLU A 961 -70.06 -26.92 -0.19
N ASP A 962 -70.40 -26.43 1.00
CA ASP A 962 -71.71 -26.62 1.61
C ASP A 962 -72.81 -25.83 0.88
N LEU A 963 -72.51 -24.64 0.36
CA LEU A 963 -73.40 -23.86 -0.51
C LEU A 963 -73.61 -24.54 -1.88
N ALA A 964 -72.55 -25.10 -2.47
CA ALA A 964 -72.65 -25.85 -3.73
C ALA A 964 -73.53 -27.10 -3.57
N LYS A 965 -73.43 -27.82 -2.43
CA LYS A 965 -74.34 -28.94 -2.10
C LYS A 965 -75.78 -28.47 -1.93
N ALA A 966 -76.02 -27.35 -1.24
CA ALA A 966 -77.37 -26.81 -1.06
C ALA A 966 -78.01 -26.44 -2.41
N HIS A 967 -77.28 -25.75 -3.28
CA HIS A 967 -77.73 -25.41 -4.64
C HIS A 967 -77.96 -26.66 -5.51
N GLN A 968 -77.11 -27.69 -5.41
CA GLN A 968 -77.33 -28.96 -6.12
C GLN A 968 -78.63 -29.65 -5.66
N LEU A 969 -78.90 -29.68 -4.35
CA LEU A 969 -80.14 -30.25 -3.80
C LEU A 969 -81.39 -29.45 -4.23
N GLU A 970 -81.28 -28.14 -4.34
CA GLU A 970 -82.36 -27.27 -4.85
C GLU A 970 -82.62 -27.54 -6.34
N VAL A 971 -81.57 -27.63 -7.17
CA VAL A 971 -81.67 -28.02 -8.59
C VAL A 971 -82.26 -29.42 -8.74
N ASP A 972 -81.80 -30.40 -7.97
CA ASP A 972 -82.31 -31.78 -8.00
C ASP A 972 -83.79 -31.84 -7.59
N SER A 973 -84.23 -31.03 -6.62
CA SER A 973 -85.64 -30.91 -6.23
C SER A 973 -86.49 -30.30 -7.34
N VAL A 974 -86.06 -29.19 -7.95
CA VAL A 974 -86.77 -28.54 -9.05
C VAL A 974 -86.88 -29.46 -10.27
N VAL A 975 -85.83 -30.23 -10.57
CA VAL A 975 -85.84 -31.26 -11.63
C VAL A 975 -86.81 -32.40 -11.28
N ALA A 976 -86.84 -32.86 -10.03
CA ALA A 976 -87.77 -33.89 -9.59
C ALA A 976 -89.24 -33.43 -9.65
N ASP A 977 -89.52 -32.17 -9.29
CA ASP A 977 -90.86 -31.60 -9.33
C ASP A 977 -91.33 -31.32 -10.76
N HIS A 978 -90.50 -30.73 -11.64
CA HIS A 978 -90.85 -30.61 -13.06
C HIS A 978 -91.05 -31.98 -13.75
N LEU A 979 -90.31 -33.02 -13.35
CA LEU A 979 -90.54 -34.38 -13.83
C LEU A 979 -91.90 -34.92 -13.33
N ARG A 980 -92.26 -34.65 -12.07
CA ARG A 980 -93.54 -35.01 -11.45
C ARG A 980 -94.72 -34.32 -12.14
N GLU A 981 -94.61 -33.02 -12.41
CA GLU A 981 -95.58 -32.22 -13.16
C GLU A 981 -95.76 -32.75 -14.60
N THR A 982 -94.65 -32.99 -15.30
CA THR A 982 -94.66 -33.51 -16.67
C THR A 982 -95.31 -34.89 -16.75
N GLN A 983 -95.05 -35.76 -15.78
CA GLN A 983 -95.72 -37.07 -15.66
C GLN A 983 -97.22 -36.92 -15.36
N GLY A 984 -97.60 -35.99 -14.47
CA GLY A 984 -98.99 -35.66 -14.18
C GLY A 984 -99.77 -35.24 -15.44
N LEU A 985 -99.26 -34.23 -16.14
CA LEU A 985 -99.82 -33.74 -17.41
C LEU A 985 -99.92 -34.84 -18.47
N LEU A 986 -98.92 -35.74 -18.55
CA LEU A 986 -98.95 -36.89 -19.46
C LEU A 986 -100.06 -37.89 -19.08
N THR A 987 -100.29 -38.14 -17.78
CA THR A 987 -101.41 -39.01 -17.35
C THR A 987 -102.78 -38.37 -17.59
N GLU A 988 -102.93 -37.05 -17.38
CA GLU A 988 -104.18 -36.35 -17.69
C GLU A 988 -104.46 -36.30 -19.20
N PHE A 989 -103.43 -36.10 -20.03
CA PHE A 989 -103.53 -36.18 -21.48
C PHE A 989 -103.94 -37.58 -21.96
N ASN A 990 -103.32 -38.64 -21.42
CA ASN A 990 -103.67 -40.01 -21.76
C ASN A 990 -105.11 -40.35 -21.33
N ARG A 991 -105.53 -39.98 -20.13
CA ARG A 991 -106.93 -40.13 -19.67
C ARG A 991 -107.93 -39.38 -20.55
N SER A 992 -107.58 -38.17 -20.99
CA SER A 992 -108.40 -37.37 -21.90
C SER A 992 -108.51 -38.04 -23.29
N LYS A 993 -107.42 -38.64 -23.77
CA LYS A 993 -107.37 -39.42 -25.01
C LYS A 993 -108.19 -40.72 -24.92
N GLU A 994 -108.18 -41.40 -23.79
CA GLU A 994 -109.03 -42.58 -23.52
C GLU A 994 -110.51 -42.20 -23.55
N LEU A 995 -110.92 -41.16 -22.82
CA LEU A 995 -112.30 -40.65 -22.84
C LEU A 995 -112.77 -40.22 -24.24
N LEU A 996 -111.88 -39.69 -25.08
CA LEU A 996 -112.16 -39.40 -26.49
C LEU A 996 -112.29 -40.69 -27.33
N SER A 997 -111.47 -41.71 -27.07
CA SER A 997 -111.54 -43.01 -27.73
C SER A 997 -112.83 -43.77 -27.39
N ASP A 998 -113.24 -43.76 -26.12
CA ASP A 998 -114.51 -44.35 -25.67
C ASP A 998 -115.70 -43.66 -26.33
N LYS A 999 -115.66 -42.32 -26.42
CA LYS A 999 -116.69 -41.53 -27.10
C LYS A 999 -116.76 -41.82 -28.61
N ILE A 1000 -115.62 -42.01 -29.26
CA ILE A 1000 -115.56 -42.42 -30.68
C ILE A 1000 -116.17 -43.83 -30.84
N SER A 1001 -115.81 -44.76 -29.96
CA SER A 1001 -116.32 -46.15 -29.98
C SER A 1001 -117.83 -46.21 -29.74
N ALA A 1002 -118.36 -45.42 -28.80
CA ALA A 1002 -119.78 -45.30 -28.55
C ALA A 1002 -120.54 -44.71 -29.76
N LEU A 1003 -119.97 -43.69 -30.43
CA LEU A 1003 -120.55 -43.13 -31.65
C LEU A 1003 -120.51 -44.11 -32.83
N GLN A 1004 -119.48 -44.96 -32.91
CA GLN A 1004 -119.39 -46.03 -33.91
C GLN A 1004 -120.46 -47.11 -33.69
N LEU A 1005 -120.68 -47.55 -32.44
CA LEU A 1005 -121.75 -48.50 -32.09
C LEU A 1005 -123.15 -47.92 -32.38
N MET A 1006 -123.39 -46.64 -32.06
CA MET A 1006 -124.66 -45.97 -32.38
C MET A 1006 -124.89 -45.84 -33.90
N LEU A 1007 -123.83 -45.69 -34.69
CA LEU A 1007 -123.90 -45.69 -36.16
C LEU A 1007 -124.20 -47.09 -36.71
N GLU A 1008 -123.54 -48.12 -36.19
CA GLU A 1008 -123.77 -49.51 -36.59
C GLU A 1008 -125.19 -49.99 -36.25
N GLU A 1009 -125.71 -49.64 -35.06
CA GLU A 1009 -127.12 -49.83 -34.69
C GLU A 1009 -128.09 -49.13 -35.68
N ALA A 1010 -127.76 -47.93 -36.13
CA ALA A 1010 -128.59 -47.18 -37.07
C ALA A 1010 -128.55 -47.79 -38.48
N GLU A 1011 -127.39 -48.28 -38.92
CA GLU A 1011 -127.26 -49.07 -40.14
C GLU A 1011 -128.02 -50.39 -40.07
N GLU A 1012 -127.98 -51.13 -38.96
CA GLU A 1012 -128.72 -52.37 -38.80
C GLU A 1012 -130.25 -52.13 -38.82
N LYS A 1013 -130.74 -51.08 -38.15
CA LYS A 1013 -132.15 -50.64 -38.20
C LYS A 1013 -132.58 -50.22 -39.61
N PHE A 1014 -131.65 -49.70 -40.43
CA PHE A 1014 -131.91 -49.41 -41.84
C PHE A 1014 -131.95 -50.68 -42.70
N ARG A 1015 -131.01 -51.61 -42.50
CA ARG A 1015 -130.91 -52.90 -43.21
C ARG A 1015 -132.08 -53.85 -42.87
N SER A 1016 -132.58 -53.83 -41.64
CA SER A 1016 -133.68 -54.66 -41.14
C SER A 1016 -135.09 -54.10 -41.42
N ARG A 1017 -135.20 -53.01 -42.19
CA ARG A 1017 -136.47 -52.37 -42.52
C ARG A 1017 -137.38 -53.29 -43.35
N GLN A 1018 -138.62 -53.48 -42.91
CA GLN A 1018 -139.64 -54.21 -43.66
C GLN A 1018 -139.95 -53.54 -45.01
N SER A 1019 -140.18 -54.35 -46.04
CA SER A 1019 -140.67 -53.91 -47.36
C SER A 1019 -141.99 -53.16 -47.24
N ARG A 1020 -142.27 -52.25 -48.17
CA ARG A 1020 -143.48 -51.43 -48.13
C ARG A 1020 -144.71 -52.26 -48.50
N PRO A 1021 -145.93 -51.87 -48.05
CA PRO A 1021 -147.15 -52.50 -48.54
C PRO A 1021 -147.27 -52.39 -50.07
N GLU A 1022 -146.80 -51.28 -50.65
CA GLU A 1022 -146.64 -51.07 -52.10
C GLU A 1022 -145.84 -52.22 -52.77
N ASP A 1023 -144.66 -52.54 -52.24
CA ASP A 1023 -143.78 -53.59 -52.75
C ASP A 1023 -144.45 -54.98 -52.64
N LEU A 1024 -145.10 -55.24 -51.50
CA LEU A 1024 -145.77 -56.51 -51.22
C LEU A 1024 -146.97 -56.73 -52.14
N GLU A 1025 -147.77 -55.70 -52.42
CA GLU A 1025 -148.90 -55.81 -53.33
C GLU A 1025 -148.45 -56.09 -54.77
N VAL A 1026 -147.41 -55.41 -55.25
CA VAL A 1026 -146.82 -55.68 -56.59
C VAL A 1026 -146.27 -57.12 -56.66
N ILE A 1027 -145.60 -57.60 -55.61
CA ILE A 1027 -145.14 -59.00 -55.52
C ILE A 1027 -146.33 -59.98 -55.56
N GLU A 1028 -147.47 -59.66 -54.94
CA GLU A 1028 -148.64 -60.53 -54.99
C GLU A 1028 -149.34 -60.51 -56.35
N GLN A 1029 -149.46 -59.34 -57.00
CA GLN A 1029 -149.97 -59.22 -58.36
C GLN A 1029 -149.12 -60.06 -59.35
N LEU A 1030 -147.79 -60.00 -59.24
CA LEU A 1030 -146.86 -60.82 -60.03
C LEU A 1030 -147.00 -62.32 -59.75
N LYS A 1031 -147.22 -62.73 -58.50
CA LYS A 1031 -147.50 -64.13 -58.14
C LYS A 1031 -148.80 -64.65 -58.77
N ARG A 1032 -149.87 -63.84 -58.80
CA ARG A 1032 -151.14 -64.23 -59.44
C ARG A 1032 -150.96 -64.42 -60.95
N ALA A 1033 -150.27 -63.50 -61.62
CA ALA A 1033 -149.97 -63.60 -63.06
C ALA A 1033 -149.09 -64.81 -63.42
N LEU A 1034 -148.21 -65.26 -62.51
CA LEU A 1034 -147.47 -66.51 -62.64
C LEU A 1034 -148.37 -67.74 -62.54
N ALA A 1035 -149.27 -67.79 -61.55
CA ALA A 1035 -150.19 -68.91 -61.35
C ALA A 1035 -151.17 -69.10 -62.55
N GLU A 1036 -151.64 -68.00 -63.16
CA GLU A 1036 -152.43 -68.05 -64.39
C GLU A 1036 -151.64 -68.67 -65.56
N ARG A 1037 -150.38 -68.26 -65.73
CA ARG A 1037 -149.47 -68.81 -66.76
C ARG A 1037 -149.19 -70.31 -66.57
N GLU A 1038 -149.04 -70.77 -65.33
CA GLU A 1038 -148.88 -72.19 -65.01
C GLU A 1038 -150.14 -73.00 -65.33
N LEU A 1039 -151.33 -72.44 -65.06
CA LEU A 1039 -152.60 -73.10 -65.32
C LEU A 1039 -152.88 -73.25 -66.84
N ASP A 1040 -152.56 -72.25 -67.65
CA ASP A 1040 -152.64 -72.37 -69.12
C ASP A 1040 -151.59 -73.33 -69.69
N MET A 1041 -150.36 -73.34 -69.13
CA MET A 1041 -149.34 -74.31 -69.50
C MET A 1041 -149.79 -75.75 -69.22
N LYS A 1042 -150.55 -75.97 -68.14
CA LYS A 1042 -151.12 -77.28 -67.80
C LYS A 1042 -152.15 -77.76 -68.83
N LYS A 1043 -153.06 -76.88 -69.28
CA LYS A 1043 -154.03 -77.21 -70.36
C LYS A 1043 -153.31 -77.70 -71.62
N LEU A 1044 -152.29 -76.97 -72.07
CA LEU A 1044 -151.48 -77.32 -73.25
C LEU A 1044 -150.75 -78.67 -73.10
N VAL A 1045 -150.40 -79.08 -71.89
CA VAL A 1045 -149.80 -80.40 -71.61
C VAL A 1045 -150.85 -81.52 -71.65
N ASP A 1046 -152.06 -81.28 -71.16
CA ASP A 1046 -153.15 -82.25 -71.21
C ASP A 1046 -153.69 -82.42 -72.65
N ASP A 1047 -153.81 -81.34 -73.43
CA ASP A 1047 -154.14 -81.38 -74.87
C ASP A 1047 -153.11 -82.20 -75.66
N LYS A 1048 -151.81 -81.94 -75.43
CA LYS A 1048 -150.71 -82.74 -75.99
C LYS A 1048 -150.87 -84.23 -75.65
N ARG A 1049 -151.25 -84.54 -74.41
CA ARG A 1049 -151.41 -85.91 -73.92
C ARG A 1049 -152.61 -86.62 -74.59
N TYR A 1050 -153.70 -85.88 -74.84
CA TYR A 1050 -154.83 -86.36 -75.63
C TYR A 1050 -154.38 -86.80 -77.03
N PHE A 1051 -153.69 -85.93 -77.78
CA PHE A 1051 -153.23 -86.25 -79.15
C PHE A 1051 -152.22 -87.42 -79.18
N GLN A 1052 -151.35 -87.53 -78.18
CA GLN A 1052 -150.42 -88.67 -78.06
C GLN A 1052 -151.16 -90.01 -77.87
N MET A 1053 -152.23 -90.05 -77.08
CA MET A 1053 -153.03 -91.26 -76.90
C MET A 1053 -153.81 -91.64 -78.16
N GLU A 1054 -154.31 -90.67 -78.93
CA GLU A 1054 -155.04 -90.97 -80.18
C GLU A 1054 -154.13 -91.48 -81.31
N LEU A 1055 -152.85 -91.06 -81.35
CA LEU A 1055 -151.83 -91.71 -82.19
C LEU A 1055 -151.60 -93.17 -81.77
N LEU A 1056 -151.34 -93.39 -80.47
CA LEU A 1056 -150.99 -94.72 -79.94
C LEU A 1056 -152.13 -95.75 -80.15
N ASN A 1057 -153.39 -95.32 -80.10
CA ASN A 1057 -154.56 -96.16 -80.40
C ASN A 1057 -154.72 -96.50 -81.89
N ARG A 1058 -154.24 -95.66 -82.81
CA ARG A 1058 -154.16 -96.00 -84.25
C ARG A 1058 -153.01 -96.99 -84.51
N GLU A 1059 -151.85 -96.74 -83.91
CA GLU A 1059 -150.62 -97.51 -84.11
C GLU A 1059 -150.71 -98.94 -83.53
N THR A 1060 -151.31 -99.10 -82.34
CA THR A 1060 -151.51 -100.42 -81.72
C THR A 1060 -152.53 -101.31 -82.43
N ASN A 1061 -153.48 -100.73 -83.18
CA ASN A 1061 -154.36 -101.50 -84.07
C ASN A 1061 -153.64 -101.94 -85.36
N PHE A 1062 -152.88 -101.03 -85.98
CA PHE A 1062 -152.14 -101.33 -87.21
C PHE A 1062 -151.16 -102.50 -87.02
N ASN A 1063 -150.38 -102.46 -85.94
CA ASN A 1063 -149.40 -103.49 -85.56
C ASN A 1063 -150.01 -104.86 -85.16
N LYS A 1064 -151.34 -104.95 -84.96
CA LYS A 1064 -152.04 -106.23 -84.74
C LYS A 1064 -152.52 -106.91 -86.02
N VAL A 1065 -152.70 -106.14 -87.10
CA VAL A 1065 -153.25 -106.66 -88.38
C VAL A 1065 -152.14 -106.85 -89.42
N PHE A 1066 -151.09 -106.02 -89.40
CA PHE A 1066 -149.97 -106.10 -90.34
C PHE A 1066 -148.64 -106.33 -89.63
N LYS A 1067 -148.01 -107.48 -89.89
CA LYS A 1067 -146.59 -107.72 -89.55
C LYS A 1067 -145.69 -106.98 -90.56
N ALA A 1068 -145.35 -105.73 -90.25
CA ALA A 1068 -144.22 -105.05 -90.87
C ALA A 1068 -143.65 -103.98 -89.91
N ALA A 1069 -142.40 -104.15 -89.49
CA ALA A 1069 -141.64 -103.05 -88.92
C ALA A 1069 -141.11 -102.15 -90.05
N PRO A 1070 -141.13 -100.82 -89.86
CA PRO A 1070 -139.90 -100.07 -90.13
C PRO A 1070 -139.53 -99.08 -89.00
N ASN A 1071 -138.31 -98.56 -89.08
CA ASN A 1071 -137.71 -97.56 -88.19
C ASN A 1071 -137.69 -96.16 -88.88
N ILE A 1072 -136.92 -95.18 -88.38
CA ILE A 1072 -136.81 -93.74 -88.78
C ILE A 1072 -137.82 -92.87 -88.00
N GLY A 1073 -137.58 -91.65 -87.48
CA GLY A 1073 -136.55 -90.58 -87.57
C GLY A 1073 -137.28 -89.20 -87.60
N VAL A 1074 -136.75 -87.95 -87.48
CA VAL A 1074 -135.50 -87.27 -87.90
C VAL A 1074 -135.50 -85.75 -87.46
N ILE A 1075 -134.33 -85.15 -87.10
CA ILE A 1075 -133.91 -83.68 -87.12
C ILE A 1075 -134.38 -82.59 -86.09
N ASN A 1076 -133.57 -81.50 -85.99
CA ASN A 1076 -133.61 -80.30 -85.11
C ASN A 1076 -132.99 -79.03 -85.79
N PRO A 1077 -133.50 -77.78 -85.61
CA PRO A 1077 -132.75 -76.54 -85.99
C PRO A 1077 -132.91 -75.21 -85.17
N LEU A 1078 -131.79 -74.46 -84.98
CA LEU A 1078 -131.61 -72.98 -84.76
C LEU A 1078 -132.04 -72.33 -83.40
N GLN A 1079 -131.42 -71.29 -82.78
CA GLN A 1079 -130.63 -70.04 -83.11
C GLN A 1079 -131.49 -68.77 -83.38
N ALA A 1080 -131.12 -67.49 -83.13
CA ALA A 1080 -129.84 -66.73 -82.87
C ALA A 1080 -130.17 -65.27 -82.33
N LYS A 1081 -129.31 -64.26 -81.98
CA LYS A 1081 -127.86 -63.97 -81.68
C LYS A 1081 -127.69 -62.47 -81.21
N THR A 1082 -126.45 -61.99 -80.92
CA THR A 1082 -125.95 -60.55 -80.93
C THR A 1082 -126.44 -59.55 -79.83
N LYS A 1083 -125.88 -58.33 -79.53
CA LYS A 1083 -124.53 -57.62 -79.50
C LYS A 1083 -124.79 -56.13 -79.00
N PRO A 1084 -123.82 -55.16 -78.87
CA PRO A 1084 -122.37 -55.11 -78.53
C PRO A 1084 -121.98 -54.02 -77.45
N GLY A 1085 -120.68 -53.69 -77.27
CA GLY A 1085 -120.14 -52.53 -76.50
C GLY A 1085 -118.60 -52.62 -76.27
N LYS A 1086 -117.85 -51.53 -76.03
CA LYS A 1086 -116.36 -51.50 -75.89
C LYS A 1086 -115.90 -50.20 -75.17
N ASP A 1087 -114.65 -49.95 -74.72
CA ASP A 1087 -113.33 -50.63 -74.82
C ASP A 1087 -112.38 -50.23 -73.65
N GLY A 1088 -111.17 -50.81 -73.52
CA GLY A 1088 -110.12 -50.30 -72.61
C GLY A 1088 -109.00 -51.28 -72.18
N ILE A 1089 -107.75 -50.99 -72.53
CA ILE A 1089 -106.54 -51.85 -72.40
C ILE A 1089 -105.45 -51.04 -71.65
N ARG A 1090 -104.63 -51.50 -70.69
CA ARG A 1090 -104.10 -52.82 -70.19
C ARG A 1090 -103.52 -52.60 -68.75
N GLN A 1091 -102.97 -53.50 -67.91
CA GLN A 1091 -102.76 -54.98 -67.93
C GLN A 1091 -102.71 -55.65 -66.51
N SER A 1092 -101.58 -55.62 -65.79
CA SER A 1092 -101.20 -56.49 -64.63
C SER A 1092 -99.82 -56.08 -64.05
N LYS A 1093 -99.35 -56.38 -62.82
CA LYS A 1093 -99.84 -57.16 -61.66
C LYS A 1093 -99.03 -56.80 -60.38
N SER A 1094 -99.64 -56.95 -59.20
CA SER A 1094 -99.12 -56.99 -57.81
C SER A 1094 -97.60 -57.04 -57.48
N LEU A 1095 -97.17 -56.27 -56.46
CA LEU A 1095 -96.43 -56.81 -55.29
C LEU A 1095 -96.50 -55.92 -54.01
N VAL A 1096 -95.89 -56.41 -52.93
CA VAL A 1096 -96.09 -56.11 -51.48
C VAL A 1096 -95.49 -54.77 -50.97
N MET A 1097 -95.94 -54.32 -49.78
CA MET A 1097 -95.40 -53.22 -48.94
C MET A 1097 -93.85 -53.24 -48.79
N ASN A 1098 -93.14 -52.16 -48.44
CA ASN A 1098 -93.40 -51.21 -47.33
C ASN A 1098 -92.53 -49.92 -47.39
N THR A 1099 -92.79 -48.98 -46.47
CA THR A 1099 -91.98 -47.80 -46.03
C THR A 1099 -92.08 -46.43 -46.72
N SER A 1100 -92.27 -45.41 -45.86
CA SER A 1100 -91.66 -44.06 -45.84
C SER A 1100 -92.22 -42.86 -46.64
N SER A 1101 -91.86 -41.67 -46.12
CA SER A 1101 -92.02 -40.29 -46.62
C SER A 1101 -93.42 -39.66 -46.67
N ARG A 1102 -93.50 -38.40 -46.23
CA ARG A 1102 -94.67 -37.49 -46.28
C ARG A 1102 -94.15 -36.06 -46.49
N LEU A 1103 -94.87 -35.24 -47.27
CA LEU A 1103 -94.36 -34.03 -47.91
C LEU A 1103 -94.50 -32.71 -47.11
N ASP A 1104 -93.83 -31.69 -47.64
CA ASP A 1104 -93.51 -30.36 -47.08
C ASP A 1104 -94.70 -29.37 -46.96
N PRO A 1105 -94.44 -28.21 -46.34
CA PRO A 1105 -94.95 -26.94 -46.88
C PRO A 1105 -93.90 -25.80 -46.94
N ILE A 1106 -94.19 -24.80 -47.78
CA ILE A 1106 -93.49 -23.50 -47.96
C ILE A 1106 -94.56 -22.46 -48.41
N PRO A 1107 -94.30 -21.13 -48.43
CA PRO A 1107 -93.25 -20.33 -47.78
C PRO A 1107 -93.76 -19.06 -47.03
N ASN A 1108 -92.95 -18.48 -46.14
CA ASN A 1108 -92.79 -17.02 -46.07
C ASN A 1108 -91.51 -16.57 -45.32
N MET A 1109 -91.04 -15.36 -45.64
CA MET A 1109 -89.76 -14.74 -45.20
C MET A 1109 -90.01 -13.68 -44.08
N PRO A 1110 -88.99 -13.05 -43.42
CA PRO A 1110 -87.57 -12.95 -43.79
C PRO A 1110 -86.50 -13.10 -42.66
N LEU A 1111 -85.23 -13.04 -43.07
CA LEU A 1111 -84.04 -12.73 -42.24
C LEU A 1111 -83.93 -11.18 -42.03
N HIS A 1112 -83.05 -10.56 -41.22
CA HIS A 1112 -81.77 -10.98 -40.62
C HIS A 1112 -81.37 -10.07 -39.41
N GLU A 1113 -80.11 -10.14 -38.96
CA GLU A 1113 -79.44 -9.36 -37.89
C GLU A 1113 -79.67 -9.79 -36.42
N LYS A 1114 -78.74 -9.64 -35.45
CA LYS A 1114 -77.25 -9.63 -35.36
C LYS A 1114 -76.87 -9.57 -33.85
N ARG A 1115 -75.57 -9.70 -33.52
CA ARG A 1115 -74.93 -9.57 -32.18
C ARG A 1115 -75.08 -10.81 -31.27
N LEU A 1116 -74.10 -11.20 -30.44
CA LEU A 1116 -72.80 -10.58 -30.11
C LEU A 1116 -71.68 -11.65 -29.88
N ASN A 1117 -70.46 -11.19 -29.63
CA ASN A 1117 -69.21 -11.96 -29.53
C ASN A 1117 -69.20 -13.03 -28.43
N ASN A 1118 -68.31 -14.03 -28.58
CA ASN A 1118 -67.40 -14.41 -27.49
C ASN A 1118 -66.11 -15.06 -28.00
N SER A 1119 -65.06 -15.14 -27.17
CA SER A 1119 -63.73 -15.61 -27.59
C SER A 1119 -62.99 -16.37 -26.48
N ARG A 1120 -62.16 -17.36 -26.86
CA ARG A 1120 -61.37 -18.30 -26.00
C ARG A 1120 -62.21 -19.27 -25.15
N PRO A 1121 -61.61 -20.36 -24.61
CA PRO A 1121 -60.59 -21.26 -25.18
C PRO A 1121 -61.02 -22.76 -25.13
N LEU A 1122 -60.16 -23.67 -25.61
CA LEU A 1122 -60.40 -25.13 -25.59
C LEU A 1122 -60.02 -25.80 -24.24
N PRO A 1123 -60.84 -26.74 -23.72
CA PRO A 1123 -60.47 -27.69 -22.67
C PRO A 1123 -59.99 -29.06 -23.23
N PRO A 1124 -59.38 -29.95 -22.41
CA PRO A 1124 -58.71 -31.18 -22.87
C PRO A 1124 -59.60 -32.43 -22.97
N THR A 1125 -59.05 -33.51 -23.55
CA THR A 1125 -59.70 -34.82 -23.75
C THR A 1125 -59.58 -35.77 -22.54
N PRO A 1126 -60.56 -36.69 -22.32
CA PRO A 1126 -60.63 -37.56 -21.13
C PRO A 1126 -59.98 -38.97 -21.30
N PRO A 1127 -59.69 -39.68 -20.20
CA PRO A 1127 -59.06 -41.01 -20.19
C PRO A 1127 -60.06 -42.19 -20.29
N LYS A 1128 -59.53 -43.42 -20.34
CA LYS A 1128 -60.25 -44.70 -20.13
C LYS A 1128 -59.44 -45.67 -19.27
N ASP A 1129 -60.18 -46.43 -18.48
CA ASP A 1129 -59.77 -47.37 -17.39
C ASP A 1129 -60.33 -48.80 -17.68
N PRO A 1130 -60.07 -49.88 -16.88
CA PRO A 1130 -59.03 -50.10 -15.86
C PRO A 1130 -58.22 -51.45 -16.04
N PRO A 1131 -58.19 -52.50 -15.15
CA PRO A 1131 -56.93 -53.05 -14.60
C PRO A 1131 -56.85 -54.62 -14.69
N PRO A 1132 -56.18 -55.43 -13.82
CA PRO A 1132 -55.08 -55.20 -12.83
C PRO A 1132 -53.89 -56.22 -12.93
N HIS A 1133 -52.80 -56.04 -12.14
CA HIS A 1133 -52.22 -57.11 -11.26
C HIS A 1133 -50.96 -56.74 -10.42
N ARG A 1134 -51.04 -57.09 -9.12
CA ARG A 1134 -50.05 -57.31 -8.03
C ARG A 1134 -48.51 -57.33 -8.28
N LYS A 1135 -47.78 -56.58 -7.42
CA LYS A 1135 -46.61 -56.94 -6.52
C LYS A 1135 -45.66 -55.72 -6.39
N THR A 1136 -45.30 -55.11 -5.25
CA THR A 1136 -44.71 -55.54 -3.94
C THR A 1136 -43.23 -55.99 -3.97
N SER A 1137 -42.31 -55.02 -3.88
CA SER A 1137 -41.05 -54.97 -3.08
C SER A 1137 -40.46 -53.56 -3.29
N VAL A 1138 -40.21 -52.69 -2.30
CA VAL A 1138 -39.17 -52.78 -1.25
C VAL A 1138 -37.79 -53.04 -1.85
N TYR A 1139 -37.05 -51.96 -2.14
CA TYR A 1139 -36.29 -51.25 -1.10
C TYR A 1139 -36.56 -49.74 -1.18
#